data_AF-A0A920MBQ9-F1
#
_entry.id   AF-A0A920MBQ9-F1
#
_cell.length_a   1.000
_cell.length_b   1.000
_cell.length_c   1.000
_cell.angle_alpha   90.00
_cell.angle_beta   90.00
_cell.angle_gamma   90.00
#
_symmetry.space_group_name_H-M   'P 1'
#
loop_
_entity.id
_entity.type
_entity.pdbx_description
1 polymer ?
#
loop_
_entity_poly.entity_id
_entity_poly.type
_entity_poly.pdbx_seq_one_letter_code
_entity_poly.pdbx_strand_id
1 'polypeptide(L)'
;MCGIIAIARQKSSRIPPSAEGIKQSADLSNLGRIQDHQDILRCVKKLQKVKELISGAAGINTLISDSQFRSYLQGICSILTEDLENYESELVQTGMDSQRLEEINTDLIKLKDLLWHIEYDRIIVSQSVGELLGGRTGDRFIEIFLTVQQVLTGLDRLEVRGRDSAGIHLMIQNHGLDLKNLGVRQEIENRAADLNYKSGSVRILDNALSFVYKVASEIGELGDNSQELRKLILSDDLFYRALENENVTAVAIGHSRWASVGIISEPNTHPMNSELLESEDSPFVVAAANGDVDNFADLKRLRNLQIPKLITSDSKVIPALMSNELSSQHGSPLDLDEAFRKTVQTLDGSIAIIANTGLKPEKLYMALRGSGQGLYVGLSDEAYVIASEPYGLVEATDSYLRLNGETLPNRNDSVSGPGEIVSVSLNEPVAVQSLKRIAYDGTALPITDNEFTQAEITTRDIDRRNFPHFLLKEIFESPQSFEKTLRGNLLNENGSFRVAHSETEFPNSIREKLENHTIDKIYIVGQGTAAVAGQALSQYLSEETEISVESIPSTELSGFKLSTDMSNVLVVAISQSGTTTDTNRTVDLVRGRGASVIAIVNRRNSDLSQKADGVIYTSDGRDIEMSVASTKAFYSQVAASILLGISIRDHAISEPNDSLTHENRQTFLHELNELPAKMMTVLKQQNLIRDIAFELAPSRRYWAIVGNGLNMVAAREIRIKLSELCYKSIAADFTEDKKHIDLSAEPLVLICATGLNDSMQSDVAKEVAIYKAHKAAPIVITDSGNAYRDAHRVIVVPETHQRISFILATMVGHLFGYEAALSIDALALPFRQTRSAIEKALSENPNITSQELLESISESLQSISSAFFDGLRAGFYNGSLEASTATRISTLYRYALGTIPLDSYQIDTGKVGTPATVLEDLNAALTIGIEELTRPIDASNIRQKQLQWGFLDLMKKLFS
;
A
#
# COMPACT_ATOMS: atom_id res chain seq x y z
N MET A 1 -6.97 -7.44 -3.34
CA MET A 1 -6.69 -6.15 -2.70
C MET A 1 -7.42 -6.15 -1.35
N CYS A 2 -7.03 -7.02 -0.42
CA CYS A 2 -7.62 -7.14 0.91
C CYS A 2 -6.49 -7.46 1.88
N GLY A 3 -6.70 -7.25 3.19
CA GLY A 3 -5.73 -7.56 4.24
C GLY A 3 -6.20 -8.68 5.15
N ILE A 4 -5.38 -9.72 5.35
CA ILE A 4 -5.58 -10.69 6.44
C ILE A 4 -4.53 -10.40 7.51
N ILE A 5 -4.95 -10.38 8.78
CA ILE A 5 -4.06 -10.41 9.94
C ILE A 5 -4.67 -11.35 10.98
N ALA A 6 -3.88 -12.24 11.58
CA ALA A 6 -4.32 -13.04 12.71
C ALA A 6 -3.18 -13.31 13.67
N ILE A 7 -3.52 -13.36 14.95
CA ILE A 7 -2.56 -13.59 16.01
C ILE A 7 -3.13 -14.64 16.95
N ALA A 8 -2.33 -15.68 17.17
CA ALA A 8 -2.59 -16.74 18.13
C ALA A 8 -1.41 -16.78 19.11
N ARG A 9 -1.68 -16.47 20.39
CA ARG A 9 -0.67 -16.25 21.41
C ARG A 9 -0.79 -17.27 22.55
N GLN A 10 0.34 -17.87 22.92
CA GLN A 10 0.49 -18.71 24.10
C GLN A 10 0.68 -17.86 25.37
N LYS A 11 0.52 -18.49 26.53
CA LYS A 11 0.89 -17.84 27.80
C LYS A 11 2.35 -17.47 27.79
N SER A 12 2.69 -16.25 28.21
CA SER A 12 4.08 -15.87 28.42
C SER A 12 4.70 -16.78 29.48
N SER A 13 5.82 -17.42 29.12
CA SER A 13 6.67 -18.12 30.08
C SER A 13 7.66 -17.18 30.78
N ARG A 14 7.77 -15.93 30.30
CA ARG A 14 8.70 -14.93 30.81
C ARG A 14 8.07 -14.16 31.97
N ILE A 15 8.78 -14.09 33.08
CA ILE A 15 8.42 -13.21 34.21
C ILE A 15 8.64 -11.75 33.74
N PRO A 16 7.66 -10.85 33.93
CA PRO A 16 7.83 -9.43 33.64
C PRO A 16 9.09 -8.87 34.35
N PRO A 17 10.09 -8.35 33.62
CA PRO A 17 11.28 -7.80 34.24
C PRO A 17 10.95 -6.51 35.00
N SER A 18 11.65 -6.25 36.11
CA SER A 18 11.51 -4.97 36.82
C SER A 18 12.20 -3.84 36.04
N ALA A 19 11.67 -2.61 36.14
CA ALA A 19 12.30 -1.43 35.54
C ALA A 19 13.76 -1.27 35.93
N GLU A 20 14.08 -1.48 37.22
CA GLU A 20 15.45 -1.39 37.71
C GLU A 20 16.34 -2.51 37.17
N GLY A 21 15.79 -3.73 37.02
CA GLY A 21 16.47 -4.84 36.36
C GLY A 21 16.82 -4.55 34.90
N ILE A 22 15.94 -3.86 34.17
CA ILE A 22 16.21 -3.44 32.78
C ILE A 22 17.31 -2.38 32.76
N LYS A 23 17.20 -1.33 33.59
CA LYS A 23 18.21 -0.25 33.65
C LYS A 23 19.61 -0.79 33.95
N GLN A 24 19.72 -1.73 34.90
CA GLN A 24 20.98 -2.36 35.26
C GLN A 24 21.50 -3.29 34.14
N SER A 25 20.63 -4.12 33.57
CA SER A 25 21.03 -5.09 32.54
C SER A 25 21.46 -4.42 31.23
N ALA A 26 20.85 -3.29 30.87
CA ALA A 26 21.17 -2.52 29.68
C ALA A 26 22.16 -1.36 29.93
N ASP A 27 22.59 -1.13 31.17
CA ASP A 27 23.51 -0.05 31.58
C ASP A 27 23.07 1.34 31.06
N LEU A 28 21.80 1.71 31.29
CA LEU A 28 21.21 2.94 30.75
C LEU A 28 21.72 4.24 31.40
N SER A 29 22.39 4.16 32.55
CA SER A 29 23.01 5.31 33.22
C SER A 29 24.18 5.91 32.44
N ASN A 30 24.78 5.16 31.52
CA ASN A 30 25.99 5.54 30.76
C ASN A 30 25.73 5.62 29.24
N LEU A 31 24.58 6.13 28.81
CA LEU A 31 24.27 6.27 27.38
C LEU A 31 25.07 7.39 26.70
N GLY A 32 25.36 8.49 27.42
CA GLY A 32 26.13 9.63 26.89
C GLY A 32 25.42 10.37 25.75
N ARG A 33 26.10 11.33 25.12
CA ARG A 33 25.68 11.92 23.83
C ARG A 33 26.32 11.17 22.67
N ILE A 34 25.73 11.25 21.49
CA ILE A 34 26.34 10.72 20.25
C ILE A 34 27.30 11.78 19.69
N GLN A 35 28.60 11.51 19.71
CA GLN A 35 29.63 12.37 19.12
C GLN A 35 30.39 11.67 17.98
N ASP A 36 30.50 10.35 18.05
CA ASP A 36 31.19 9.56 17.04
C ASP A 36 30.51 8.20 16.75
N HIS A 37 31.08 7.45 15.80
CA HIS A 37 30.57 6.14 15.44
C HIS A 37 30.65 5.10 16.59
N GLN A 38 31.60 5.23 17.53
CA GLN A 38 31.68 4.32 18.68
C GLN A 38 30.52 4.56 19.65
N ASP A 39 30.07 5.79 19.81
CA ASP A 39 28.87 6.11 20.59
C ASP A 39 27.61 5.47 19.97
N ILE A 40 27.48 5.46 18.64
CA ILE A 40 26.38 4.78 17.94
C ILE A 40 26.39 3.29 18.26
N LEU A 41 27.53 2.62 18.10
CA LEU A 41 27.68 1.19 18.40
C LEU A 41 27.37 0.88 19.88
N ARG A 42 27.78 1.76 20.80
CA ARG A 42 27.43 1.65 22.23
C ARG A 42 25.92 1.74 22.43
N CYS A 43 25.25 2.72 21.82
CA CYS A 43 23.82 2.91 21.93
C CYS A 43 23.05 1.73 21.32
N VAL A 44 23.44 1.26 20.14
CA VAL A 44 22.86 0.06 19.48
C VAL A 44 22.92 -1.14 20.42
N LYS A 45 24.08 -1.44 21.00
CA LYS A 45 24.24 -2.58 21.91
C LYS A 45 23.33 -2.49 23.14
N LYS A 46 23.23 -1.30 23.75
CA LYS A 46 22.41 -1.08 24.95
C LYS A 46 20.91 -1.12 24.64
N LEU A 47 20.47 -0.44 23.59
CA LEU A 47 19.07 -0.39 23.19
C LEU A 47 18.58 -1.72 22.61
N GLN A 48 19.44 -2.50 21.96
CA GLN A 48 19.13 -3.87 21.58
C GLN A 48 18.79 -4.71 22.82
N LYS A 49 19.52 -4.52 23.93
CA LYS A 49 19.21 -5.21 25.18
C LYS A 49 17.89 -4.75 25.79
N VAL A 50 17.58 -3.45 25.71
CA VAL A 50 16.27 -2.91 26.12
C VAL A 50 15.17 -3.58 25.28
N LYS A 51 15.27 -3.55 23.95
CA LYS A 51 14.34 -4.22 23.02
C LYS A 51 14.03 -5.64 23.46
N GLU A 52 15.06 -6.49 23.64
CA GLU A 52 14.89 -7.88 24.10
C GLU A 52 14.06 -7.99 25.39
N LEU A 53 14.34 -7.13 26.38
CA LEU A 53 13.70 -7.18 27.69
C LEU A 53 12.26 -6.64 27.68
N ILE A 54 11.93 -5.71 26.78
CA ILE A 54 10.59 -5.12 26.67
C ILE A 54 9.73 -5.73 25.55
N SER A 55 10.25 -6.68 24.77
CA SER A 55 9.48 -7.44 23.77
C SER A 55 8.40 -8.32 24.39
N GLY A 56 7.36 -8.68 23.63
CA GLY A 56 6.31 -9.59 24.10
C GLY A 56 5.45 -9.07 25.25
N ALA A 57 4.54 -9.91 25.74
CA ALA A 57 3.54 -9.56 26.75
C ALA A 57 4.18 -9.22 28.10
N ALA A 58 5.22 -9.94 28.51
CA ALA A 58 5.96 -9.66 29.74
C ALA A 58 6.60 -8.26 29.75
N GLY A 59 7.11 -7.79 28.62
CA GLY A 59 7.68 -6.46 28.50
C GLY A 59 6.62 -5.36 28.48
N ILE A 60 5.51 -5.59 27.77
CA ILE A 60 4.34 -4.70 27.79
C ILE A 60 3.78 -4.58 29.21
N ASN A 61 3.73 -5.67 29.98
CA ASN A 61 3.33 -5.65 31.38
C ASN A 61 4.22 -4.71 32.22
N THR A 62 5.54 -4.80 32.09
CA THR A 62 6.47 -3.86 32.75
C THR A 62 6.17 -2.40 32.40
N LEU A 63 5.93 -2.11 31.11
CA LEU A 63 5.67 -0.74 30.64
C LEU A 63 4.31 -0.19 31.09
N ILE A 64 3.30 -1.04 31.25
CA ILE A 64 1.98 -0.68 31.78
C ILE A 64 2.08 -0.42 33.29
N SER A 65 2.79 -1.30 34.00
CA SER A 65 2.90 -1.27 35.46
C SER A 65 3.77 -0.12 35.98
N ASP A 66 4.75 0.36 35.19
CA ASP A 66 5.66 1.44 35.59
C ASP A 66 5.67 2.61 34.57
N SER A 67 4.76 3.56 34.81
CA SER A 67 4.65 4.79 34.01
C SER A 67 5.88 5.71 34.11
N GLN A 68 6.62 5.69 35.21
CA GLN A 68 7.85 6.48 35.38
C GLN A 68 8.96 5.91 34.51
N PHE A 69 9.10 4.58 34.48
CA PHE A 69 10.05 3.91 33.62
C PHE A 69 9.74 4.12 32.14
N ARG A 70 8.47 4.06 31.75
CA ARG A 70 8.03 4.41 30.39
C ARG A 70 8.46 5.83 30.01
N SER A 71 8.20 6.82 30.87
CA SER A 71 8.60 8.22 30.65
C SER A 71 10.11 8.38 30.58
N TYR A 72 10.86 7.62 31.38
CA TYR A 72 12.32 7.59 31.34
C TYR A 72 12.86 7.08 30.00
N LEU A 73 12.29 5.98 29.46
CA LEU A 73 12.67 5.47 28.13
C LEU A 73 12.32 6.46 27.02
N GLN A 74 11.15 7.10 27.08
CA GLN A 74 10.78 8.16 26.12
C GLN A 74 11.78 9.32 26.13
N GLY A 75 12.21 9.76 27.33
CA GLY A 75 13.23 10.79 27.47
C GLY A 75 14.57 10.38 26.84
N ILE A 76 15.00 9.13 27.01
CA ILE A 76 16.20 8.60 26.35
C ILE A 76 16.02 8.61 24.82
N CYS A 77 14.90 8.09 24.31
CA CYS A 77 14.65 8.02 22.88
C CYS A 77 14.66 9.42 22.24
N SER A 78 14.03 10.40 22.88
CA SER A 78 14.00 11.79 22.40
C SER A 78 15.39 12.41 22.35
N ILE A 79 16.21 12.28 23.40
CA ILE A 79 17.58 12.82 23.43
C ILE A 79 18.44 12.18 22.34
N LEU A 80 18.41 10.85 22.22
CA LEU A 80 19.22 10.14 21.24
C LEU A 80 18.78 10.43 19.81
N THR A 81 17.49 10.66 19.56
CA THR A 81 16.98 11.04 18.24
C THR A 81 17.52 12.42 17.84
N GLU A 82 17.50 13.39 18.74
CA GLU A 82 18.07 14.73 18.50
C GLU A 82 19.59 14.67 18.25
N ASP A 83 20.33 13.93 19.10
CA ASP A 83 21.78 13.73 18.92
C ASP A 83 22.09 13.05 17.56
N LEU A 84 21.26 12.10 17.13
CA LEU A 84 21.43 11.38 15.87
C LEU A 84 21.22 12.28 14.64
N GLU A 85 20.20 13.14 14.67
CA GLU A 85 19.93 14.12 13.61
C GLU A 85 21.09 15.12 13.45
N ASN A 86 21.66 15.55 14.56
CA ASN A 86 22.85 16.41 14.55
C ASN A 86 24.06 15.69 13.94
N TYR A 87 24.33 14.45 14.36
CA TYR A 87 25.44 13.66 13.84
C TYR A 87 25.30 13.35 12.33
N GLU A 88 24.10 13.03 11.86
CA GLU A 88 23.84 12.82 10.43
C GLU A 88 24.07 14.08 9.60
N SER A 89 23.67 15.25 10.12
CA SER A 89 23.88 16.53 9.44
C SER A 89 25.38 16.87 9.31
N GLU A 90 26.19 16.50 10.30
CA GLU A 90 27.65 16.65 10.24
C GLU A 90 28.31 15.66 9.27
N LEU A 91 27.83 14.42 9.21
CA LEU A 91 28.34 13.41 8.26
C LEU A 91 28.25 13.87 6.81
N VAL A 92 27.19 14.59 6.43
CA VAL A 92 27.00 15.15 5.08
C VAL A 92 28.16 16.08 4.66
N GLN A 93 28.85 16.70 5.64
CA GLN A 93 29.95 17.63 5.38
C GLN A 93 31.33 16.95 5.33
N THR A 94 31.41 15.66 5.64
CA THR A 94 32.68 14.92 5.71
C THR A 94 32.92 14.16 4.41
N GLY A 95 34.03 14.46 3.70
CA GLY A 95 34.48 13.73 2.49
C GLY A 95 35.05 12.34 2.80
N MET A 96 34.31 11.52 3.55
CA MET A 96 34.72 10.17 3.94
C MET A 96 34.58 9.16 2.78
N ASP A 97 35.39 8.10 2.84
CA ASP A 97 35.33 6.97 1.90
C ASP A 97 33.96 6.28 1.90
N SER A 98 33.52 5.81 0.72
CA SER A 98 32.15 5.30 0.51
C SER A 98 31.88 4.02 1.31
N GLN A 99 32.86 3.11 1.41
CA GLN A 99 32.73 1.89 2.20
C GLN A 99 32.54 2.19 3.69
N ARG A 100 33.32 3.14 4.21
CA ARG A 100 33.20 3.56 5.63
C ARG A 100 31.87 4.26 5.91
N LEU A 101 31.37 5.05 4.97
CA LEU A 101 30.04 5.66 5.07
C LEU A 101 28.92 4.62 5.05
N GLU A 102 29.03 3.56 4.25
CA GLU A 102 28.04 2.48 4.24
C GLU A 102 27.99 1.72 5.58
N GLU A 103 29.14 1.46 6.21
CA GLU A 103 29.21 0.89 7.57
C GLU A 103 28.49 1.78 8.59
N ILE A 104 28.81 3.08 8.61
CA ILE A 104 28.19 4.05 9.52
C ILE A 104 26.68 4.14 9.27
N ASN A 105 26.26 4.23 8.01
CA ASN A 105 24.84 4.27 7.64
C ASN A 105 24.09 3.03 8.10
N THR A 106 24.70 1.84 8.00
CA THR A 106 24.11 0.59 8.46
C THR A 106 23.83 0.64 9.96
N ASP A 107 24.77 1.14 10.75
CA ASP A 107 24.61 1.21 12.22
C ASP A 107 23.71 2.37 12.66
N LEU A 108 23.70 3.48 11.93
CA LEU A 108 22.71 4.55 12.09
C LEU A 108 21.28 4.04 11.88
N ILE A 109 21.04 3.29 10.80
CA ILE A 109 19.74 2.70 10.51
C ILE A 109 19.30 1.77 11.63
N LYS A 110 20.19 0.90 12.12
CA LYS A 110 19.90 0.02 13.26
C LYS A 110 19.53 0.82 14.52
N LEU A 111 20.24 1.91 14.80
CA LEU A 111 19.92 2.76 15.95
C LEU A 111 18.55 3.41 15.80
N LYS A 112 18.21 3.93 14.61
CA LYS A 112 16.87 4.48 14.31
C LYS A 112 15.77 3.46 14.50
N ASP A 113 15.99 2.24 14.03
CA ASP A 113 15.02 1.16 14.16
C ASP A 113 14.83 0.77 15.64
N LEU A 114 15.89 0.74 16.43
CA LEU A 114 15.82 0.46 17.86
C LEU A 114 15.07 1.56 18.62
N LEU A 115 15.38 2.82 18.34
CA LEU A 115 14.67 3.98 18.92
C LEU A 115 13.18 3.92 18.59
N TRP A 116 12.86 3.71 17.30
CA TRP A 116 11.49 3.57 16.82
C TRP A 116 10.77 2.39 17.46
N HIS A 117 11.42 1.23 17.54
CA HIS A 117 10.82 0.05 18.14
C HIS A 117 10.47 0.28 19.62
N ILE A 118 11.36 0.90 20.39
CA ILE A 118 11.11 1.21 21.79
C ILE A 118 9.95 2.21 21.92
N GLU A 119 9.95 3.28 21.14
CA GLU A 119 8.97 4.36 21.26
C GLU A 119 7.59 3.98 20.70
N TYR A 120 7.55 3.51 19.45
CA TYR A 120 6.30 3.25 18.73
C TYR A 120 5.80 1.83 18.91
N ASP A 121 6.65 0.83 18.70
CA ASP A 121 6.19 -0.55 18.74
C ASP A 121 5.99 -1.06 20.17
N ARG A 122 6.63 -0.47 21.19
CA ARG A 122 6.53 -0.91 22.59
C ARG A 122 5.83 0.10 23.48
N ILE A 123 6.31 1.34 23.55
CA ILE A 123 5.76 2.34 24.48
C ILE A 123 4.34 2.78 24.06
N ILE A 124 4.13 3.20 22.82
CA ILE A 124 2.78 3.57 22.33
C ILE A 124 1.82 2.38 22.34
N VAL A 125 2.30 1.18 21.97
CA VAL A 125 1.52 -0.06 22.09
C VAL A 125 1.13 -0.32 23.55
N SER A 126 2.05 -0.15 24.52
CA SER A 126 1.73 -0.32 25.94
C SER A 126 0.68 0.66 26.45
N GLN A 127 0.69 1.90 25.95
CA GLN A 127 -0.35 2.90 26.26
C GLN A 127 -1.70 2.48 25.68
N SER A 128 -1.71 2.06 24.41
CA SER A 128 -2.92 1.61 23.72
C SER A 128 -3.53 0.35 24.35
N VAL A 129 -2.69 -0.59 24.81
CA VAL A 129 -3.12 -1.75 25.61
C VAL A 129 -3.64 -1.29 26.97
N GLY A 130 -2.97 -0.33 27.62
CA GLY A 130 -3.43 0.29 28.86
C GLY A 130 -4.83 0.90 28.77
N GLU A 131 -5.14 1.57 27.66
CA GLU A 131 -6.47 2.10 27.37
C GLU A 131 -7.51 0.97 27.20
N LEU A 132 -7.17 -0.08 26.44
CA LEU A 132 -8.02 -1.25 26.26
C LEU A 132 -8.32 -1.99 27.57
N LEU A 133 -7.39 -1.98 28.53
CA LEU A 133 -7.59 -2.61 29.83
C LEU A 133 -8.68 -1.90 30.67
N GLY A 134 -8.86 -0.59 30.51
CA GLY A 134 -9.81 0.19 31.30
C GLY A 134 -9.58 0.11 32.82
N GLY A 135 -8.31 0.03 33.24
CA GLY A 135 -7.92 -0.09 34.66
C GLY A 135 -7.89 -1.53 35.21
N ARG A 136 -8.22 -2.54 34.41
CA ARG A 136 -8.10 -3.96 34.80
C ARG A 136 -6.63 -4.38 34.82
N THR A 137 -6.31 -5.34 35.70
CA THR A 137 -4.95 -5.86 35.89
C THR A 137 -4.93 -7.37 35.72
N GLY A 138 -3.83 -7.92 35.23
CA GLY A 138 -3.61 -9.35 35.13
C GLY A 138 -2.90 -9.73 33.83
N ASP A 139 -2.00 -10.70 33.91
CA ASP A 139 -1.13 -11.08 32.78
C ASP A 139 -1.94 -11.52 31.56
N ARG A 140 -3.03 -12.27 31.76
CA ARG A 140 -3.91 -12.71 30.67
C ARG A 140 -4.64 -11.60 29.96
N PHE A 141 -5.12 -10.60 30.71
CA PHE A 141 -5.74 -9.43 30.12
C PHE A 141 -4.73 -8.70 29.22
N ILE A 142 -3.49 -8.52 29.69
CA ILE A 142 -2.42 -7.86 28.93
C ILE A 142 -2.08 -8.67 27.67
N GLU A 143 -1.94 -9.99 27.76
CA GLU A 143 -1.65 -10.87 26.61
C GLU A 143 -2.74 -10.80 25.52
N ILE A 144 -4.02 -10.83 25.94
CA ILE A 144 -5.16 -10.78 25.01
C ILE A 144 -5.29 -9.39 24.40
N PHE A 145 -5.18 -8.31 25.19
CA PHE A 145 -5.28 -6.96 24.64
C PHE A 145 -4.06 -6.55 23.81
N LEU A 146 -2.87 -7.11 24.07
CA LEU A 146 -1.74 -7.01 23.15
C LEU A 146 -2.08 -7.66 21.80
N THR A 147 -2.70 -8.84 21.82
CA THR A 147 -3.14 -9.55 20.61
C THR A 147 -4.18 -8.71 19.84
N VAL A 148 -5.19 -8.17 20.52
CA VAL A 148 -6.21 -7.28 19.92
C VAL A 148 -5.58 -6.02 19.35
N GLN A 149 -4.69 -5.37 20.12
CA GLN A 149 -3.99 -4.17 19.69
C GLN A 149 -3.16 -4.40 18.42
N GLN A 150 -2.41 -5.49 18.37
CA GLN A 150 -1.56 -5.84 17.23
C GLN A 150 -2.37 -6.22 15.99
N VAL A 151 -3.55 -6.83 16.17
CA VAL A 151 -4.49 -7.05 15.06
C VAL A 151 -5.03 -5.71 14.54
N LEU A 152 -5.39 -4.77 15.42
CA LEU A 152 -5.87 -3.44 15.03
C LEU A 152 -4.79 -2.64 14.26
N THR A 153 -3.56 -2.60 14.76
CA THR A 153 -2.46 -1.91 14.07
C THR A 153 -2.04 -2.65 12.80
N GLY A 154 -2.15 -3.98 12.76
CA GLY A 154 -1.99 -4.78 11.55
C GLY A 154 -3.03 -4.45 10.50
N LEU A 155 -4.30 -4.28 10.88
CA LEU A 155 -5.36 -3.84 9.97
C LEU A 155 -5.07 -2.46 9.39
N ASP A 156 -4.73 -1.49 10.23
CA ASP A 156 -4.41 -0.12 9.81
C ASP A 156 -3.34 -0.10 8.70
N ARG A 157 -2.25 -0.86 8.87
CA ARG A 157 -1.19 -0.99 7.86
C ARG A 157 -1.65 -1.70 6.58
N LEU A 158 -2.64 -2.57 6.67
CA LEU A 158 -3.18 -3.33 5.54
C LEU A 158 -4.37 -2.62 4.86
N GLU A 159 -4.93 -1.56 5.44
CA GLU A 159 -6.03 -0.79 4.83
C GLU A 159 -5.63 -0.16 3.50
N VAL A 160 -4.33 0.12 3.28
CA VAL A 160 -3.78 0.56 1.98
C VAL A 160 -4.08 -0.41 0.84
N ARG A 161 -4.33 -1.69 1.17
CA ARG A 161 -4.73 -2.72 0.20
C ARG A 161 -6.24 -2.84 0.04
N GLY A 162 -7.04 -2.41 1.00
CA GLY A 162 -8.50 -2.55 0.98
C GLY A 162 -9.14 -1.95 2.23
N ARG A 163 -10.08 -1.01 2.06
CA ARG A 163 -10.62 -0.18 3.16
C ARG A 163 -12.14 -0.17 3.29
N ASP A 164 -12.90 -0.57 2.28
CA ASP A 164 -14.37 -0.45 2.25
C ASP A 164 -15.06 -0.95 3.54
N SER A 165 -14.51 -1.99 4.14
CA SER A 165 -14.91 -2.44 5.47
C SER A 165 -13.78 -3.18 6.18
N ALA A 166 -13.86 -3.29 7.50
CA ALA A 166 -12.94 -4.12 8.28
C ALA A 166 -13.67 -4.82 9.43
N GLY A 167 -13.15 -5.97 9.85
CA GLY A 167 -13.71 -6.71 10.97
C GLY A 167 -12.68 -7.50 11.76
N ILE A 168 -12.99 -7.74 13.03
CA ILE A 168 -12.21 -8.57 13.94
C ILE A 168 -13.11 -9.63 14.54
N HIS A 169 -12.67 -10.88 14.44
CA HIS A 169 -13.23 -12.01 15.16
C HIS A 169 -12.30 -12.42 16.30
N LEU A 170 -12.88 -12.69 17.47
CA LEU A 170 -12.18 -13.18 18.66
C LEU A 170 -12.81 -14.50 19.11
N MET A 171 -12.01 -15.56 19.11
CA MET A 171 -12.38 -16.87 19.65
C MET A 171 -11.85 -16.98 21.08
N ILE A 172 -12.74 -16.97 22.08
CA ILE A 172 -12.39 -16.94 23.51
C ILE A 172 -12.66 -18.32 24.12
N GLN A 173 -11.61 -18.99 24.62
CA GLN A 173 -11.74 -20.26 25.35
C GLN A 173 -11.62 -20.05 26.85
N ASN A 174 -12.15 -21.00 27.63
CA ASN A 174 -12.07 -20.97 29.10
C ASN A 174 -12.61 -19.66 29.70
N HIS A 175 -13.66 -19.10 29.09
CA HIS A 175 -14.19 -17.77 29.40
C HIS A 175 -14.73 -17.59 30.83
N GLY A 176 -15.02 -18.69 31.54
CA GLY A 176 -15.46 -18.65 32.95
C GLY A 176 -16.86 -18.07 33.20
N LEU A 177 -17.52 -17.48 32.20
CA LEU A 177 -18.91 -17.00 32.33
C LEU A 177 -19.87 -18.09 32.81
N ASP A 178 -20.70 -17.75 33.80
CA ASP A 178 -21.83 -18.57 34.22
C ASP A 178 -22.99 -18.42 33.23
N LEU A 179 -23.04 -19.30 32.24
CA LEU A 179 -24.11 -19.34 31.23
C LEU A 179 -25.49 -19.70 31.82
N LYS A 180 -25.57 -20.10 33.11
CA LYS A 180 -26.84 -20.32 33.81
C LYS A 180 -27.41 -19.02 34.40
N ASN A 181 -26.58 -17.97 34.53
CA ASN A 181 -27.05 -16.66 34.98
C ASN A 181 -28.02 -16.08 33.94
N LEU A 182 -29.26 -15.79 34.37
CA LEU A 182 -30.32 -15.31 33.49
C LEU A 182 -29.94 -14.03 32.73
N GLY A 183 -29.24 -13.09 33.37
CA GLY A 183 -28.84 -11.83 32.75
C GLY A 183 -27.82 -12.03 31.63
N VAL A 184 -26.77 -12.81 31.91
CA VAL A 184 -25.72 -13.16 30.93
C VAL A 184 -26.32 -13.95 29.77
N ARG A 185 -27.18 -14.92 30.08
CA ARG A 185 -27.86 -15.75 29.08
C ARG A 185 -28.74 -14.93 28.15
N GLN A 186 -29.60 -14.06 28.69
CA GLN A 186 -30.48 -13.20 27.90
C GLN A 186 -29.69 -12.27 26.97
N GLU A 187 -28.60 -11.70 27.47
CA GLU A 187 -27.72 -10.83 26.67
C GLU A 187 -27.07 -11.59 25.51
N ILE A 188 -26.57 -12.81 25.75
CA ILE A 188 -25.99 -13.65 24.69
C ILE A 188 -27.05 -14.12 23.70
N GLU A 189 -28.21 -14.59 24.16
CA GLU A 189 -29.30 -15.08 23.29
C GLU A 189 -29.75 -14.00 22.29
N ASN A 190 -29.84 -12.73 22.73
CA ASN A 190 -30.16 -11.61 21.85
C ASN A 190 -29.11 -11.39 20.74
N ARG A 191 -27.82 -11.58 21.07
CA ARG A 191 -26.69 -11.41 20.14
C ARG A 191 -26.44 -12.64 19.27
N ALA A 192 -26.88 -13.81 19.73
CA ALA A 192 -26.76 -15.09 19.02
C ALA A 192 -27.78 -15.24 17.88
N ALA A 193 -28.92 -14.54 17.98
CA ALA A 193 -30.00 -14.64 16.99
C ALA A 193 -29.70 -13.98 15.63
N ASP A 194 -28.67 -13.12 15.52
CA ASP A 194 -28.36 -12.42 14.27
C ASP A 194 -27.67 -13.34 13.24
N LEU A 195 -28.45 -13.95 12.35
CA LEU A 195 -27.97 -14.78 11.25
C LEU A 195 -27.14 -14.02 10.20
N ASN A 196 -27.18 -12.68 10.18
CA ASN A 196 -26.35 -11.88 9.27
C ASN A 196 -24.93 -11.66 9.81
N TYR A 197 -24.67 -12.10 11.05
CA TYR A 197 -23.35 -12.04 11.70
C TYR A 197 -22.73 -10.63 11.63
N LYS A 198 -23.54 -9.63 11.98
CA LYS A 198 -23.15 -8.20 12.04
C LYS A 198 -22.30 -7.91 13.27
N SER A 199 -21.84 -6.67 13.36
CA SER A 199 -21.05 -6.19 14.50
C SER A 199 -21.76 -6.46 15.83
N GLY A 200 -21.01 -6.96 16.81
CA GLY A 200 -21.53 -7.35 18.12
C GLY A 200 -22.18 -8.73 18.17
N SER A 201 -22.21 -9.52 17.09
CA SER A 201 -22.72 -10.90 17.17
C SER A 201 -21.86 -11.79 18.09
N VAL A 202 -22.51 -12.68 18.83
CA VAL A 202 -21.85 -13.67 19.72
C VAL A 202 -22.36 -15.07 19.42
N ARG A 203 -21.50 -16.10 19.48
CA ARG A 203 -21.92 -17.51 19.44
C ARG A 203 -21.38 -18.29 20.62
N ILE A 204 -22.25 -19.10 21.23
CA ILE A 204 -21.89 -20.06 22.27
C ILE A 204 -21.47 -21.35 21.59
N LEU A 205 -20.29 -21.85 21.97
CA LEU A 205 -19.69 -23.10 21.50
C LEU A 205 -19.37 -23.95 22.73
N ASP A 206 -19.13 -25.26 22.56
CA ASP A 206 -18.98 -26.19 23.69
C ASP A 206 -17.97 -25.73 24.76
N ASN A 207 -16.80 -25.23 24.33
CA ASN A 207 -15.73 -24.75 25.22
C ASN A 207 -15.23 -23.34 24.85
N ALA A 208 -16.00 -22.58 24.06
CA ALA A 208 -15.58 -21.28 23.56
C ALA A 208 -16.74 -20.32 23.29
N LEU A 209 -16.40 -19.04 23.16
CA LEU A 209 -17.28 -18.00 22.66
C LEU A 209 -16.66 -17.36 21.42
N SER A 210 -17.46 -17.16 20.39
CA SER A 210 -17.09 -16.36 19.22
C SER A 210 -17.67 -14.95 19.37
N PHE A 211 -16.82 -13.94 19.33
CA PHE A 211 -17.20 -12.53 19.24
C PHE A 211 -16.78 -11.98 17.89
N VAL A 212 -17.60 -11.10 17.28
CA VAL A 212 -17.23 -10.41 16.05
C VAL A 212 -17.60 -8.93 16.11
N TYR A 213 -16.70 -8.09 15.63
CA TYR A 213 -16.86 -6.66 15.48
C TYR A 213 -16.60 -6.30 14.02
N LYS A 214 -17.49 -5.52 13.41
CA LYS A 214 -17.44 -5.18 11.99
C LYS A 214 -17.80 -3.72 11.79
N VAL A 215 -17.15 -3.11 10.82
CA VAL A 215 -17.41 -1.74 10.38
C VAL A 215 -17.40 -1.74 8.86
N ALA A 216 -18.40 -1.13 8.25
CA ALA A 216 -18.43 -0.85 6.83
C ALA A 216 -18.55 0.65 6.64
N SER A 217 -17.52 1.26 6.05
CA SER A 217 -17.47 2.70 5.82
C SER A 217 -16.92 2.99 4.43
N GLU A 218 -17.80 3.47 3.57
CA GLU A 218 -17.45 3.86 2.20
C GLU A 218 -16.81 5.24 2.11
N ILE A 219 -16.88 6.01 3.21
CA ILE A 219 -16.29 7.34 3.36
C ILE A 219 -15.30 7.29 4.52
N GLY A 220 -14.12 7.87 4.32
CA GLY A 220 -13.18 8.21 5.40
C GLY A 220 -11.72 8.03 5.00
N GLU A 221 -10.83 8.26 5.96
CA GLU A 221 -9.37 8.20 5.82
C GLU A 221 -8.77 6.95 6.48
N LEU A 222 -7.68 6.39 5.93
CA LEU A 222 -7.03 5.18 6.48
C LEU A 222 -6.90 5.27 8.02
N GLY A 223 -7.28 4.20 8.70
CA GLY A 223 -7.29 4.11 10.16
C GLY A 223 -8.67 4.29 10.80
N ASP A 224 -9.65 4.93 10.14
CA ASP A 224 -11.00 5.10 10.72
C ASP A 224 -11.66 3.76 11.10
N ASN A 225 -11.57 2.72 10.25
CA ASN A 225 -12.20 1.43 10.57
C ASN A 225 -11.56 0.82 11.83
N SER A 226 -10.24 0.89 11.93
CA SER A 226 -9.49 0.41 13.09
C SER A 226 -9.85 1.21 14.36
N GLN A 227 -10.05 2.52 14.24
CA GLN A 227 -10.52 3.36 15.35
C GLN A 227 -11.94 2.97 15.78
N GLU A 228 -12.85 2.74 14.84
CA GLU A 228 -14.24 2.39 15.15
C GLU A 228 -14.36 0.96 15.73
N LEU A 229 -13.60 0.00 15.20
CA LEU A 229 -13.47 -1.33 15.79
C LEU A 229 -12.97 -1.27 17.23
N ARG A 230 -12.00 -0.39 17.53
CA ARG A 230 -11.55 -0.16 18.91
C ARG A 230 -12.68 0.34 19.81
N LYS A 231 -13.48 1.31 19.37
CA LYS A 231 -14.62 1.84 20.16
C LYS A 231 -15.64 0.74 20.45
N LEU A 232 -15.98 -0.07 19.45
CA LEU A 232 -16.91 -1.19 19.59
C LEU A 232 -16.42 -2.19 20.65
N ILE A 233 -15.13 -2.58 20.61
CA ILE A 233 -14.53 -3.48 21.60
C ILE A 233 -14.53 -2.86 23.00
N LEU A 234 -14.15 -1.59 23.13
CA LEU A 234 -14.14 -0.87 24.42
C LEU A 234 -15.52 -0.79 25.07
N SER A 235 -16.59 -0.82 24.26
CA SER A 235 -17.97 -0.71 24.72
C SER A 235 -18.64 -2.05 25.08
N ASP A 236 -17.96 -3.20 24.88
CA ASP A 236 -18.57 -4.53 25.06
C ASP A 236 -18.29 -5.14 26.45
N ASP A 237 -19.14 -4.84 27.42
CA ASP A 237 -19.02 -5.36 28.79
C ASP A 237 -19.06 -6.89 28.87
N LEU A 238 -19.81 -7.57 28.01
CA LEU A 238 -19.86 -9.04 27.97
C LEU A 238 -18.50 -9.63 27.56
N PHE A 239 -17.85 -9.03 26.56
CA PHE A 239 -16.51 -9.43 26.16
C PHE A 239 -15.53 -9.30 27.32
N TYR A 240 -15.53 -8.19 28.06
CA TYR A 240 -14.65 -8.03 29.22
C TYR A 240 -14.89 -9.07 30.32
N ARG A 241 -16.15 -9.37 30.66
CA ARG A 241 -16.46 -10.42 31.64
C ARG A 241 -15.98 -11.81 31.19
N ALA A 242 -16.00 -12.09 29.89
CA ALA A 242 -15.51 -13.34 29.32
C ALA A 242 -13.99 -13.52 29.47
N LEU A 243 -13.26 -12.46 29.82
CA LEU A 243 -11.81 -12.48 29.99
C LEU A 243 -11.36 -12.58 31.47
N GLU A 244 -12.29 -12.58 32.43
CA GLU A 244 -11.95 -12.55 33.87
C GLU A 244 -11.31 -13.83 34.39
N ASN A 245 -11.41 -14.94 33.66
CA ASN A 245 -10.81 -16.22 34.05
C ASN A 245 -9.29 -16.24 33.81
N GLU A 246 -8.49 -16.67 34.79
CA GLU A 246 -7.02 -16.72 34.67
C GLU A 246 -6.48 -17.69 33.60
N ASN A 247 -7.31 -18.63 33.14
CA ASN A 247 -6.96 -19.60 32.11
C ASN A 247 -7.56 -19.25 30.74
N VAL A 248 -8.14 -18.05 30.59
CA VAL A 248 -8.66 -17.58 29.31
C VAL A 248 -7.56 -17.55 28.25
N THR A 249 -7.94 -17.95 27.03
CA THR A 249 -7.10 -17.81 25.83
C THR A 249 -7.93 -17.21 24.72
N ALA A 250 -7.27 -16.51 23.80
CA ALA A 250 -7.91 -15.87 22.66
C ALA A 250 -7.11 -16.09 21.38
N VAL A 251 -7.83 -16.36 20.30
CA VAL A 251 -7.32 -16.27 18.93
C VAL A 251 -8.05 -15.14 18.22
N ALA A 252 -7.30 -14.25 17.57
CA ALA A 252 -7.85 -13.10 16.88
C ALA A 252 -7.61 -13.20 15.37
N ILE A 253 -8.66 -12.97 14.58
CA ILE A 253 -8.59 -12.85 13.12
C ILE A 253 -9.16 -11.51 12.73
N GLY A 254 -8.33 -10.64 12.17
CA GLY A 254 -8.72 -9.38 11.53
C GLY A 254 -8.75 -9.51 10.00
N HIS A 255 -9.65 -8.79 9.37
CA HIS A 255 -9.66 -8.61 7.92
C HIS A 255 -10.00 -7.17 7.51
N SER A 256 -9.30 -6.65 6.51
CA SER A 256 -9.67 -5.44 5.78
C SER A 256 -10.09 -5.80 4.36
N ARG A 257 -11.28 -5.35 3.96
CA ARG A 257 -11.94 -5.77 2.73
C ARG A 257 -12.02 -4.63 1.73
N TRP A 258 -11.59 -4.91 0.51
CA TRP A 258 -12.04 -4.23 -0.69
C TRP A 258 -13.11 -5.09 -1.36
N ALA A 259 -14.31 -4.55 -1.58
CA ALA A 259 -15.41 -5.31 -2.13
C ALA A 259 -15.22 -5.55 -3.64
N SER A 260 -14.87 -6.79 -4.01
CA SER A 260 -14.87 -7.27 -5.41
C SER A 260 -16.22 -7.93 -5.76
N VAL A 261 -16.72 -8.79 -4.88
CA VAL A 261 -18.02 -9.46 -4.98
C VAL A 261 -18.82 -9.24 -3.71
N GLY A 262 -20.03 -8.71 -3.85
CA GLY A 262 -20.96 -8.39 -2.77
C GLY A 262 -20.82 -6.96 -2.25
N ILE A 263 -21.95 -6.34 -1.89
CA ILE A 263 -22.03 -4.91 -1.53
C ILE A 263 -21.18 -4.58 -0.28
N ILE A 264 -20.81 -3.31 -0.13
CA ILE A 264 -20.12 -2.81 1.08
C ILE A 264 -21.17 -2.71 2.20
N SER A 265 -21.10 -3.58 3.19
CA SER A 265 -22.01 -3.61 4.35
C SER A 265 -21.47 -4.56 5.42
N GLU A 266 -21.86 -4.37 6.68
CA GLU A 266 -21.40 -5.21 7.79
C GLU A 266 -21.61 -6.73 7.58
N PRO A 267 -22.75 -7.22 7.03
CA PRO A 267 -22.92 -8.65 6.77
C PRO A 267 -21.92 -9.23 5.77
N ASN A 268 -21.40 -8.39 4.87
CA ASN A 268 -20.42 -8.76 3.85
C ASN A 268 -18.98 -8.54 4.29
N THR A 269 -18.76 -7.90 5.43
CA THR A 269 -17.44 -7.71 6.04
C THR A 269 -16.94 -9.03 6.64
N HIS A 270 -15.69 -9.36 6.38
CA HIS A 270 -15.02 -10.53 6.95
C HIS A 270 -14.55 -10.20 8.39
N PRO A 271 -14.33 -11.20 9.26
CA PRO A 271 -14.54 -12.64 9.03
C PRO A 271 -16.02 -13.06 8.94
N MET A 272 -16.27 -14.14 8.20
CA MET A 272 -17.61 -14.74 7.99
C MET A 272 -17.73 -16.08 8.71
N ASN A 273 -18.93 -16.42 9.19
CA ASN A 273 -19.19 -17.69 9.87
C ASN A 273 -19.82 -18.75 8.93
N SER A 274 -20.05 -19.97 9.43
CA SER A 274 -20.61 -21.10 8.67
C SER A 274 -22.14 -21.16 8.62
N GLU A 275 -22.85 -20.38 9.44
CA GLU A 275 -24.31 -20.52 9.62
C GLU A 275 -25.10 -20.23 8.33
N LEU A 276 -26.16 -21.02 8.12
CA LEU A 276 -27.10 -20.93 7.01
C LEU A 276 -28.55 -20.84 7.54
N LEU A 277 -29.51 -20.45 6.70
CA LEU A 277 -30.92 -20.27 7.10
C LEU A 277 -31.60 -21.52 7.66
N GLU A 278 -31.11 -22.72 7.30
CA GLU A 278 -31.72 -24.01 7.67
C GLU A 278 -30.71 -24.98 8.32
N SER A 279 -29.59 -24.48 8.87
CA SER A 279 -28.62 -25.34 9.56
C SER A 279 -28.88 -25.38 11.07
N GLU A 280 -29.39 -26.50 11.58
CA GLU A 280 -29.36 -26.83 13.01
C GLU A 280 -28.18 -27.78 13.29
N ASP A 281 -27.50 -27.61 14.43
CA ASP A 281 -26.41 -28.46 14.94
C ASP A 281 -25.23 -28.74 13.97
N SER A 282 -24.80 -27.73 13.20
CA SER A 282 -23.60 -27.84 12.34
C SER A 282 -22.34 -27.25 13.01
N PRO A 283 -21.14 -27.83 12.81
CA PRO A 283 -19.89 -27.32 13.37
C PRO A 283 -19.64 -25.85 13.00
N PHE A 284 -19.37 -25.02 14.01
CA PHE A 284 -19.07 -23.61 13.80
C PHE A 284 -17.68 -23.42 13.18
N VAL A 285 -17.63 -22.72 12.05
CA VAL A 285 -16.41 -22.33 11.36
C VAL A 285 -16.47 -20.83 11.07
N VAL A 286 -15.35 -20.16 11.25
CA VAL A 286 -15.14 -18.77 10.82
C VAL A 286 -13.98 -18.72 9.83
N ALA A 287 -14.09 -17.89 8.80
CA ALA A 287 -13.02 -17.68 7.85
C ALA A 287 -12.97 -16.24 7.33
N ALA A 288 -11.78 -15.83 6.91
CA ALA A 288 -11.57 -14.63 6.11
C ALA A 288 -10.73 -15.00 4.89
N ALA A 289 -10.97 -14.31 3.78
CA ALA A 289 -10.28 -14.56 2.52
C ALA A 289 -9.89 -13.28 1.78
N ASN A 290 -8.77 -13.35 1.09
CA ASN A 290 -8.35 -12.40 0.07
C ASN A 290 -8.45 -13.07 -1.30
N GLY A 291 -8.91 -12.33 -2.30
CA GLY A 291 -9.18 -12.89 -3.63
C GLY A 291 -10.63 -13.33 -3.79
N ASP A 292 -10.95 -13.84 -4.98
CA ASP A 292 -12.32 -14.19 -5.37
C ASP A 292 -12.44 -15.72 -5.51
N VAL A 293 -13.55 -16.28 -5.02
CA VAL A 293 -13.95 -17.67 -5.27
C VAL A 293 -14.74 -17.71 -6.58
N ASP A 294 -14.05 -17.95 -7.70
CA ASP A 294 -14.63 -17.87 -9.06
C ASP A 294 -15.85 -18.77 -9.25
N ASN A 295 -15.87 -19.94 -8.60
CA ASN A 295 -16.93 -20.94 -8.71
C ASN A 295 -17.96 -20.89 -7.57
N PHE A 296 -18.05 -19.79 -6.80
CA PHE A 296 -18.94 -19.70 -5.62
C PHE A 296 -20.42 -19.95 -5.92
N ALA A 297 -20.91 -19.48 -7.07
CA ALA A 297 -22.31 -19.62 -7.46
C ALA A 297 -22.68 -21.09 -7.72
N ASP A 298 -21.77 -21.85 -8.32
CA ASP A 298 -21.93 -23.28 -8.55
C ASP A 298 -21.83 -24.05 -7.24
N LEU A 299 -20.86 -23.73 -6.38
CA LEU A 299 -20.73 -24.32 -5.04
C LEU A 299 -21.99 -24.11 -4.19
N LYS A 300 -22.53 -22.89 -4.18
CA LYS A 300 -23.79 -22.55 -3.49
C LYS A 300 -24.94 -23.44 -3.98
N ARG A 301 -25.05 -23.66 -5.29
CA ARG A 301 -26.09 -24.51 -5.89
C ARG A 301 -25.88 -25.99 -5.61
N LEU A 302 -24.68 -26.51 -5.88
CA LEU A 302 -24.34 -27.94 -5.77
C LEU A 302 -24.40 -28.46 -4.34
N ARG A 303 -24.11 -27.60 -3.36
CA ARG A 303 -24.15 -27.93 -1.92
C ARG A 303 -25.40 -27.43 -1.21
N ASN A 304 -26.37 -26.88 -1.96
CA ASN A 304 -27.61 -26.33 -1.43
C ASN A 304 -27.39 -25.34 -0.27
N LEU A 305 -26.43 -24.42 -0.40
CA LEU A 305 -26.08 -23.47 0.66
C LEU A 305 -27.13 -22.33 0.71
N GLN A 306 -28.04 -22.41 1.68
CA GLN A 306 -29.07 -21.40 1.94
C GLN A 306 -28.51 -20.21 2.73
N ILE A 307 -27.68 -19.39 2.06
CA ILE A 307 -27.03 -18.22 2.66
C ILE A 307 -28.05 -17.09 2.92
N PRO A 308 -28.02 -16.42 4.09
CA PRO A 308 -28.85 -15.24 4.38
C PRO A 308 -28.78 -14.17 3.29
N LYS A 309 -29.93 -13.56 2.96
CA LYS A 309 -30.06 -12.65 1.79
C LYS A 309 -29.14 -11.43 1.83
N LEU A 310 -28.82 -10.91 3.01
CA LEU A 310 -27.94 -9.74 3.16
C LEU A 310 -26.46 -10.08 2.92
N ILE A 311 -26.09 -11.37 2.94
CA ILE A 311 -24.73 -11.83 2.66
C ILE A 311 -24.64 -12.19 1.17
N THR A 312 -23.98 -11.32 0.42
CA THR A 312 -23.81 -11.36 -1.03
C THR A 312 -22.37 -11.67 -1.47
N SER A 313 -21.42 -11.67 -0.54
CA SER A 313 -20.03 -12.06 -0.81
C SER A 313 -19.90 -13.54 -1.11
N ASP A 314 -19.06 -13.83 -2.11
CA ASP A 314 -18.57 -15.14 -2.51
C ASP A 314 -17.88 -15.90 -1.36
N SER A 315 -17.09 -15.20 -0.53
CA SER A 315 -16.27 -15.79 0.53
C SER A 315 -17.06 -16.53 1.61
N LYS A 316 -18.37 -16.26 1.74
CA LYS A 316 -19.28 -16.98 2.67
C LYS A 316 -19.33 -18.48 2.39
N VAL A 317 -19.06 -18.92 1.15
CA VAL A 317 -19.06 -20.36 0.85
C VAL A 317 -17.94 -21.11 1.57
N ILE A 318 -16.81 -20.46 1.89
CA ILE A 318 -15.64 -21.10 2.51
C ILE A 318 -15.99 -21.70 3.89
N PRO A 319 -16.44 -20.93 4.90
CA PRO A 319 -16.77 -21.49 6.20
C PRO A 319 -17.98 -22.44 6.14
N ALA A 320 -18.95 -22.18 5.25
CA ALA A 320 -20.11 -23.05 5.06
C ALA A 320 -19.72 -24.43 4.51
N LEU A 321 -18.83 -24.49 3.52
CA LEU A 321 -18.32 -25.73 2.94
C LEU A 321 -17.52 -26.54 3.96
N MET A 322 -16.63 -25.88 4.73
CA MET A 322 -15.87 -26.57 5.78
C MET A 322 -16.78 -27.16 6.85
N SER A 323 -17.83 -26.44 7.25
CA SER A 323 -18.84 -26.95 8.16
C SER A 323 -19.57 -28.17 7.59
N ASN A 324 -19.99 -28.12 6.32
CA ASN A 324 -20.61 -29.27 5.65
C ASN A 324 -19.68 -30.49 5.54
N GLU A 325 -18.38 -30.29 5.22
CA GLU A 325 -17.39 -31.37 5.16
C GLU A 325 -17.20 -32.00 6.54
N LEU A 326 -17.18 -31.23 7.63
CA LEU A 326 -17.14 -31.74 9.00
C LEU A 326 -18.41 -32.53 9.35
N SER A 327 -19.60 -32.00 9.05
CA SER A 327 -20.88 -32.70 9.28
C SER A 327 -20.99 -34.00 8.50
N SER A 328 -20.31 -34.12 7.35
CA SER A 328 -20.36 -35.34 6.52
C SER A 328 -19.57 -36.52 7.12
N GLN A 329 -18.66 -36.28 8.06
CA GLN A 329 -17.81 -37.30 8.67
C GLN A 329 -18.59 -38.11 9.73
N HIS A 330 -19.43 -39.04 9.29
CA HIS A 330 -20.21 -39.90 10.17
C HIS A 330 -19.38 -41.11 10.67
N GLY A 331 -19.40 -41.37 11.98
CA GLY A 331 -18.93 -42.64 12.57
C GLY A 331 -17.42 -42.79 12.83
N SER A 332 -16.63 -41.73 12.63
CA SER A 332 -15.18 -41.66 12.91
C SER A 332 -14.84 -40.38 13.69
N PRO A 333 -13.67 -40.30 14.37
CA PRO A 333 -13.20 -39.03 14.93
C PRO A 333 -13.12 -37.95 13.84
N LEU A 334 -13.63 -36.75 14.12
CA LEU A 334 -13.59 -35.64 13.17
C LEU A 334 -12.14 -35.30 12.80
N ASP A 335 -11.83 -35.39 11.51
CA ASP A 335 -10.58 -34.97 10.91
C ASP A 335 -10.75 -33.55 10.33
N LEU A 336 -10.36 -32.57 11.13
CA LEU A 336 -10.44 -31.15 10.79
C LEU A 336 -9.45 -30.77 9.69
N ASP A 337 -8.27 -31.40 9.67
CA ASP A 337 -7.21 -31.10 8.73
C ASP A 337 -7.66 -31.54 7.32
N GLU A 338 -8.27 -32.72 7.22
CA GLU A 338 -8.87 -33.22 5.98
C GLU A 338 -10.12 -32.44 5.54
N ALA A 339 -10.99 -32.01 6.47
CA ALA A 339 -12.16 -31.18 6.13
C ALA A 339 -11.75 -29.84 5.51
N PHE A 340 -10.73 -29.18 6.07
CA PHE A 340 -10.19 -27.96 5.49
C PHE A 340 -9.54 -28.22 4.13
N ARG A 341 -8.73 -29.29 3.99
CA ARG A 341 -8.12 -29.66 2.71
C ARG A 341 -9.15 -29.89 1.60
N LYS A 342 -10.19 -30.69 1.87
CA LYS A 342 -11.28 -30.93 0.92
C LYS A 342 -12.02 -29.65 0.55
N THR A 343 -12.25 -28.77 1.53
CA THR A 343 -12.88 -27.46 1.27
C THR A 343 -12.07 -26.66 0.25
N VAL A 344 -10.79 -26.41 0.52
CA VAL A 344 -9.96 -25.56 -0.35
C VAL A 344 -9.67 -26.19 -1.72
N GLN A 345 -9.68 -27.53 -1.82
CA GLN A 345 -9.55 -28.24 -3.09
C GLN A 345 -10.72 -27.96 -4.05
N THR A 346 -11.91 -27.64 -3.53
CA THR A 346 -13.10 -27.34 -4.36
C THR A 346 -13.18 -25.90 -4.86
N LEU A 347 -12.33 -25.00 -4.35
CA LEU A 347 -12.42 -23.56 -4.64
C LEU A 347 -11.57 -23.20 -5.85
N ASP A 348 -12.15 -22.58 -6.87
CA ASP A 348 -11.41 -22.01 -8.00
C ASP A 348 -11.15 -20.52 -7.79
N GLY A 349 -10.03 -20.03 -8.33
CA GLY A 349 -9.58 -18.64 -8.21
C GLY A 349 -8.17 -18.51 -7.61
N SER A 350 -7.73 -17.27 -7.40
CA SER A 350 -6.51 -16.96 -6.66
C SER A 350 -6.86 -16.39 -5.29
N ILE A 351 -6.64 -17.19 -4.25
CA ILE A 351 -7.24 -16.98 -2.94
C ILE A 351 -6.22 -17.27 -1.84
N ALA A 352 -6.16 -16.38 -0.83
CA ALA A 352 -5.54 -16.65 0.46
C ALA A 352 -6.63 -16.75 1.52
N ILE A 353 -6.62 -17.81 2.33
CA ILE A 353 -7.67 -18.14 3.29
C ILE A 353 -7.05 -18.28 4.68
N ILE A 354 -7.74 -17.75 5.69
CA ILE A 354 -7.55 -18.13 7.07
C ILE A 354 -8.87 -18.63 7.67
N ALA A 355 -8.82 -19.73 8.43
CA ALA A 355 -10.00 -20.30 9.09
C ALA A 355 -9.70 -20.76 10.52
N ASN A 356 -10.74 -20.73 11.35
CA ASN A 356 -10.76 -21.25 12.72
C ASN A 356 -12.12 -21.93 12.97
N THR A 357 -12.17 -22.86 13.93
CA THR A 357 -13.40 -23.62 14.22
C THR A 357 -13.66 -23.70 15.72
N GLY A 358 -14.94 -23.75 16.10
CA GLY A 358 -15.36 -23.95 17.48
C GLY A 358 -14.99 -25.32 18.07
N LEU A 359 -14.68 -26.32 17.24
CA LEU A 359 -14.32 -27.66 17.69
C LEU A 359 -12.89 -27.74 18.26
N LYS A 360 -11.96 -27.03 17.64
CA LYS A 360 -10.56 -26.86 18.08
C LYS A 360 -10.18 -25.39 17.97
N PRO A 361 -10.66 -24.54 18.89
CA PRO A 361 -10.49 -23.10 18.75
C PRO A 361 -9.04 -22.64 18.89
N GLU A 362 -8.13 -23.51 19.33
CA GLU A 362 -6.68 -23.29 19.46
C GLU A 362 -5.90 -23.53 18.15
N LYS A 363 -6.57 -24.07 17.12
CA LYS A 363 -5.99 -24.34 15.81
C LYS A 363 -6.36 -23.26 14.79
N LEU A 364 -5.38 -22.86 13.99
CA LEU A 364 -5.59 -22.01 12.80
C LEU A 364 -5.19 -22.76 11.54
N TYR A 365 -5.96 -22.51 10.48
CA TYR A 365 -5.77 -23.07 9.15
C TYR A 365 -5.54 -21.94 8.16
N MET A 366 -4.50 -22.09 7.34
CA MET A 366 -4.14 -21.15 6.29
C MET A 366 -4.04 -21.90 4.96
N ALA A 367 -4.53 -21.30 3.89
CA ALA A 367 -4.35 -21.84 2.54
C ALA A 367 -4.03 -20.75 1.54
N LEU A 368 -3.21 -21.07 0.53
CA LEU A 368 -2.91 -20.19 -0.58
C LEU A 368 -3.00 -20.95 -1.92
N ARG A 369 -3.76 -20.38 -2.86
CA ARG A 369 -3.88 -20.87 -4.25
C ARG A 369 -3.61 -19.74 -5.24
N GLY A 370 -2.77 -20.04 -6.24
CA GLY A 370 -2.35 -19.09 -7.27
C GLY A 370 -1.33 -18.06 -6.78
N SER A 371 -0.86 -17.20 -7.70
CA SER A 371 0.18 -16.19 -7.45
C SER A 371 -0.36 -14.78 -7.19
N GLY A 372 -1.67 -14.58 -7.29
CA GLY A 372 -2.30 -13.25 -7.14
C GLY A 372 -2.44 -12.76 -5.70
N GLN A 373 -2.31 -13.63 -4.70
CA GLN A 373 -2.41 -13.30 -3.27
C GLN A 373 -1.12 -13.67 -2.52
N GLY A 374 -0.90 -13.05 -1.36
CA GLY A 374 0.17 -13.38 -0.42
C GLY A 374 -0.39 -13.88 0.91
N LEU A 375 0.33 -14.80 1.55
CA LEU A 375 0.08 -15.22 2.92
C LEU A 375 1.39 -15.65 3.58
N TYR A 376 1.61 -15.16 4.79
CA TYR A 376 2.86 -15.30 5.52
C TYR A 376 2.58 -15.74 6.95
N VAL A 377 3.44 -16.61 7.49
CA VAL A 377 3.39 -17.10 8.87
C VAL A 377 4.66 -16.63 9.58
N GLY A 378 4.52 -15.60 10.40
CA GLY A 378 5.55 -15.08 11.28
C GLY A 378 5.61 -15.80 12.62
N LEU A 379 6.81 -15.92 13.16
CA LEU A 379 7.06 -16.51 14.48
C LEU A 379 7.61 -15.46 15.45
N SER A 380 6.92 -15.24 16.56
CA SER A 380 7.46 -14.52 17.73
C SER A 380 7.74 -15.50 18.86
N ASP A 381 8.34 -15.05 19.97
CA ASP A 381 8.67 -15.89 21.13
C ASP A 381 7.46 -16.65 21.70
N GLU A 382 6.24 -16.11 21.56
CA GLU A 382 5.03 -16.62 22.21
C GLU A 382 3.78 -16.55 21.33
N ALA A 383 3.89 -16.16 20.05
CA ALA A 383 2.74 -16.06 19.16
C ALA A 383 3.06 -16.40 17.70
N TYR A 384 2.11 -17.05 17.04
CA TYR A 384 2.02 -17.11 15.59
C TYR A 384 1.34 -15.84 15.08
N VAL A 385 1.95 -15.18 14.09
CA VAL A 385 1.42 -13.96 13.47
C VAL A 385 1.23 -14.24 11.99
N ILE A 386 0.00 -14.27 11.52
CA ILE A 386 -0.34 -14.57 10.13
C ILE A 386 -0.74 -13.27 9.47
N ALA A 387 -0.14 -12.92 8.33
CA ALA A 387 -0.56 -11.75 7.58
C ALA A 387 -0.53 -12.01 6.07
N SER A 388 -1.35 -11.27 5.31
CA SER A 388 -1.30 -11.33 3.84
C SER A 388 -0.10 -10.59 3.24
N GLU A 389 0.56 -9.72 4.02
CA GLU A 389 1.79 -9.02 3.64
C GLU A 389 2.73 -8.87 4.84
N PRO A 390 4.06 -8.74 4.61
CA PRO A 390 5.02 -8.55 5.70
C PRO A 390 4.73 -7.33 6.59
N TYR A 391 4.03 -6.32 6.06
CA TYR A 391 3.62 -5.12 6.81
C TYR A 391 2.80 -5.44 8.07
N GLY A 392 1.98 -6.50 8.02
CA GLY A 392 1.20 -6.96 9.17
C GLY A 392 2.02 -7.75 10.20
N LEU A 393 3.24 -8.19 9.86
CA LEU A 393 4.09 -9.03 10.70
C LEU A 393 5.09 -8.20 11.52
N VAL A 394 5.70 -7.18 10.90
CA VAL A 394 6.95 -6.55 11.38
C VAL A 394 6.88 -5.82 12.71
N GLU A 395 5.68 -5.51 13.23
CA GLU A 395 5.53 -5.02 14.61
C GLU A 395 5.77 -6.13 15.65
N ALA A 396 5.42 -7.37 15.30
CA ALA A 396 5.47 -8.51 16.20
C ALA A 396 6.67 -9.43 15.95
N THR A 397 7.09 -9.59 14.70
CA THR A 397 8.24 -10.40 14.30
C THR A 397 8.78 -9.99 12.93
N ASP A 398 10.10 -10.09 12.77
CA ASP A 398 10.80 -9.94 11.49
C ASP A 398 11.06 -11.28 10.80
N SER A 399 10.72 -12.44 11.39
CA SER A 399 10.99 -13.75 10.79
C SER A 399 9.70 -14.43 10.35
N TYR A 400 9.64 -14.83 9.06
CA TYR A 400 8.44 -15.43 8.49
C TYR A 400 8.69 -16.51 7.44
N LEU A 401 7.71 -17.42 7.33
CA LEU A 401 7.54 -18.33 6.20
C LEU A 401 6.55 -17.74 5.20
N ARG A 402 6.90 -17.70 3.92
CA ARG A 402 5.98 -17.33 2.83
C ARG A 402 5.36 -18.58 2.22
N LEU A 403 4.04 -18.63 2.11
CA LEU A 403 3.36 -19.73 1.40
C LEU A 403 3.54 -19.56 -0.12
N ASN A 404 3.56 -20.69 -0.83
CA ASN A 404 3.61 -20.74 -2.29
C ASN A 404 2.34 -21.34 -2.88
N GLY A 405 1.48 -20.48 -3.45
CA GLY A 405 0.22 -20.89 -4.08
C GLY A 405 0.38 -21.57 -5.44
N GLU A 406 1.60 -21.66 -5.97
CA GLU A 406 1.93 -22.30 -7.26
C GLU A 406 2.65 -23.64 -7.09
N THR A 407 2.80 -24.14 -5.85
CA THR A 407 3.44 -25.43 -5.57
C THR A 407 2.73 -26.57 -6.30
N LEU A 408 3.43 -27.19 -7.25
CA LEU A 408 2.96 -28.36 -7.98
C LEU A 408 3.37 -29.64 -7.23
N PRO A 409 2.45 -30.59 -7.00
CA PRO A 409 2.84 -31.94 -6.64
C PRO A 409 3.50 -32.62 -7.86
N ASN A 410 4.28 -33.69 -7.62
CA ASN A 410 5.04 -34.43 -8.62
C ASN A 410 4.36 -34.51 -10.01
N ARG A 411 5.10 -34.13 -11.06
CA ARG A 411 4.68 -33.80 -12.43
C ARG A 411 3.91 -34.86 -13.25
N ASN A 412 3.49 -36.00 -12.69
CA ASN A 412 3.05 -37.15 -13.48
C ASN A 412 1.55 -37.49 -13.45
N ASP A 413 0.72 -36.93 -12.56
CA ASP A 413 -0.73 -37.18 -12.62
C ASP A 413 -1.54 -35.92 -12.29
N SER A 414 -2.30 -35.47 -13.28
CA SER A 414 -3.19 -34.30 -13.24
C SER A 414 -4.54 -34.65 -12.64
N VAL A 415 -4.91 -34.10 -11.47
CA VAL A 415 -6.27 -33.62 -11.12
C VAL A 415 -6.25 -32.56 -9.99
N SER A 416 -5.25 -32.54 -9.10
CA SER A 416 -5.18 -31.52 -8.03
C SER A 416 -4.34 -30.31 -8.45
N GLY A 417 -4.96 -29.12 -8.51
CA GLY A 417 -4.28 -27.87 -8.84
C GLY A 417 -3.23 -27.45 -7.79
N PRO A 418 -2.34 -26.49 -8.12
CA PRO A 418 -1.30 -26.02 -7.21
C PRO A 418 -1.87 -25.29 -5.99
N GLY A 419 -1.25 -25.47 -4.83
CA GLY A 419 -1.63 -24.77 -3.60
C GLY A 419 -1.00 -25.37 -2.34
N GLU A 420 -0.87 -24.54 -1.31
CA GLU A 420 -0.30 -24.91 -0.02
C GLU A 420 -1.28 -24.65 1.12
N ILE A 421 -1.31 -25.58 2.08
CA ILE A 421 -2.02 -25.46 3.35
C ILE A 421 -0.99 -25.47 4.46
N VAL A 422 -1.10 -24.53 5.40
CA VAL A 422 -0.33 -24.51 6.63
C VAL A 422 -1.30 -24.49 7.81
N SER A 423 -1.03 -25.28 8.84
CA SER A 423 -1.80 -25.27 10.09
C SER A 423 -0.89 -25.08 11.30
N VAL A 424 -1.41 -24.37 12.30
CA VAL A 424 -0.74 -24.12 13.58
C VAL A 424 -1.68 -24.43 14.75
N SER A 425 -1.11 -24.76 15.90
CA SER A 425 -1.84 -25.14 17.11
C SER A 425 -1.19 -24.52 18.35
N LEU A 426 -1.97 -23.88 19.20
CA LEU A 426 -1.46 -23.35 20.48
C LEU A 426 -1.20 -24.43 21.54
N ASN A 427 -1.54 -25.68 21.28
CA ASN A 427 -1.16 -26.81 22.13
C ASN A 427 0.29 -27.28 21.91
N GLU A 428 0.95 -26.82 20.85
CA GLU A 428 2.36 -27.10 20.54
C GLU A 428 3.17 -25.80 20.71
N PRO A 429 4.46 -25.84 21.09
CA PRO A 429 5.28 -24.63 21.23
C PRO A 429 5.29 -23.78 19.94
N VAL A 430 5.41 -22.45 20.07
CA VAL A 430 5.61 -21.58 18.90
C VAL A 430 7.01 -21.81 18.34
N ALA A 431 7.11 -22.65 17.31
CA ALA A 431 8.39 -23.02 16.70
C ALA A 431 8.18 -23.57 15.28
N VAL A 432 9.24 -23.55 14.47
CA VAL A 432 9.24 -24.07 13.09
C VAL A 432 8.78 -25.53 13.04
N GLN A 433 9.19 -26.34 14.02
CA GLN A 433 8.90 -27.78 14.07
C GLN A 433 7.41 -28.08 14.35
N SER A 434 6.66 -27.10 14.83
CA SER A 434 5.22 -27.21 15.11
C SER A 434 4.34 -26.78 13.92
N LEU A 435 4.95 -26.24 12.86
CA LEU A 435 4.24 -25.93 11.62
C LEU A 435 3.99 -27.20 10.81
N LYS A 436 2.75 -27.40 10.37
CA LYS A 436 2.38 -28.49 9.46
C LYS A 436 1.99 -27.92 8.12
N ARG A 437 2.72 -28.29 7.07
CA ARG A 437 2.45 -27.88 5.68
C ARG A 437 2.18 -29.08 4.78
N ILE A 438 1.12 -28.98 4.00
CA ILE A 438 0.72 -29.97 3.00
C ILE A 438 0.31 -29.28 1.70
N ALA A 439 0.44 -29.98 0.58
CA ALA A 439 -0.17 -29.58 -0.67
C ALA A 439 -1.68 -29.92 -0.68
N TYR A 440 -2.42 -29.35 -1.62
CA TYR A 440 -3.87 -29.56 -1.73
C TYR A 440 -4.24 -31.03 -2.02
N ASP A 441 -3.33 -31.81 -2.62
CA ASP A 441 -3.51 -33.25 -2.85
C ASP A 441 -3.23 -34.12 -1.61
N GLY A 442 -2.78 -33.51 -0.50
CA GLY A 442 -2.43 -34.20 0.74
C GLY A 442 -0.94 -34.55 0.87
N THR A 443 -0.10 -34.24 -0.13
CA THR A 443 1.34 -34.46 -0.06
C THR A 443 1.94 -33.62 1.07
N ALA A 444 2.67 -34.26 1.99
CA ALA A 444 3.39 -33.55 3.05
C ALA A 444 4.54 -32.73 2.46
N LEU A 445 4.67 -31.47 2.89
CA LEU A 445 5.73 -30.55 2.46
C LEU A 445 6.49 -30.08 3.71
N PRO A 446 7.45 -30.86 4.24
CA PRO A 446 8.21 -30.49 5.43
C PRO A 446 8.81 -29.09 5.32
N ILE A 447 8.83 -28.36 6.43
CA ILE A 447 9.42 -27.01 6.51
C ILE A 447 10.78 -27.12 7.17
N THR A 448 11.77 -26.42 6.62
CA THR A 448 13.12 -26.32 7.17
C THR A 448 13.42 -24.89 7.62
N ASP A 449 14.37 -24.73 8.56
CA ASP A 449 14.74 -23.41 9.09
C ASP A 449 15.26 -22.46 8.00
N ASN A 450 15.84 -22.99 6.92
CA ASN A 450 16.37 -22.19 5.80
C ASN A 450 15.28 -21.57 4.91
N GLU A 451 14.00 -21.97 5.07
CA GLU A 451 12.88 -21.39 4.33
C GLU A 451 12.36 -20.11 4.99
N PHE A 452 12.78 -19.81 6.22
CA PHE A 452 12.43 -18.58 6.91
C PHE A 452 13.22 -17.39 6.36
N THR A 453 12.50 -16.31 6.07
CA THR A 453 13.07 -15.04 5.60
C THR A 453 13.02 -14.02 6.72
N GLN A 454 14.10 -13.26 6.87
CA GLN A 454 14.11 -12.07 7.73
C GLN A 454 13.60 -10.85 6.96
N ALA A 455 12.68 -10.12 7.54
CA ALA A 455 12.13 -8.89 7.01
C ALA A 455 13.21 -7.80 7.05
N GLU A 456 13.45 -7.18 5.90
CA GLU A 456 14.40 -6.06 5.76
C GLU A 456 13.73 -4.69 5.95
N ILE A 457 12.46 -4.71 6.38
CA ILE A 457 11.63 -3.54 6.63
C ILE A 457 11.16 -3.57 8.08
N THR A 458 10.93 -2.39 8.63
CA THR A 458 10.42 -2.18 9.98
C THR A 458 9.15 -1.34 9.93
N THR A 459 8.43 -1.25 11.05
CA THR A 459 7.26 -0.36 11.16
C THR A 459 7.62 1.10 10.87
N ARG A 460 8.86 1.53 11.11
CA ARG A 460 9.38 2.87 10.78
C ARG A 460 9.31 3.20 9.30
N ASP A 461 9.56 2.22 8.43
CA ASP A 461 9.65 2.43 6.98
C ASP A 461 8.26 2.54 6.35
N ILE A 462 7.24 1.96 6.99
CA ILE A 462 5.87 1.81 6.48
C ILE A 462 4.85 2.65 7.26
N ASP A 463 5.31 3.53 8.14
CA ASP A 463 4.46 4.43 8.92
C ASP A 463 4.01 5.62 8.05
N ARG A 464 2.73 6.02 8.16
CA ARG A 464 2.18 7.17 7.42
C ARG A 464 2.51 8.51 8.08
N ARG A 465 3.03 8.50 9.31
CA ARG A 465 3.24 9.66 10.18
C ARG A 465 1.95 10.49 10.27
N ASN A 466 2.07 11.81 10.28
CA ASN A 466 0.95 12.75 10.36
C ASN A 466 0.37 13.12 8.99
N PHE A 467 0.66 12.37 7.92
CA PHE A 467 0.10 12.64 6.61
C PHE A 467 -1.26 11.95 6.42
N PRO A 468 -2.21 12.57 5.68
CA PRO A 468 -3.49 11.94 5.36
C PRO A 468 -3.33 10.76 4.38
N HIS A 469 -2.30 10.80 3.53
CA HIS A 469 -2.04 9.79 2.50
C HIS A 469 -0.55 9.44 2.42
N PHE A 470 -0.22 8.18 2.17
CA PHE A 470 1.16 7.74 1.89
C PHE A 470 1.74 8.46 0.68
N LEU A 471 0.95 8.67 -0.39
CA LEU A 471 1.40 9.39 -1.58
C LEU A 471 1.91 10.79 -1.22
N LEU A 472 1.16 11.54 -0.40
CA LEU A 472 1.57 12.88 0.01
C LEU A 472 2.83 12.84 0.87
N LYS A 473 2.91 11.90 1.83
CA LYS A 473 4.13 11.67 2.61
C LYS A 473 5.33 11.45 1.70
N GLU A 474 5.20 10.56 0.72
CA GLU A 474 6.30 10.18 -0.16
C GLU A 474 6.72 11.31 -1.12
N ILE A 475 5.78 12.15 -1.58
CA ILE A 475 6.11 13.39 -2.29
C ILE A 475 6.95 14.32 -1.38
N PHE A 476 6.56 14.46 -0.11
CA PHE A 476 7.28 15.29 0.86
C PHE A 476 8.63 14.71 1.31
N GLU A 477 8.79 13.39 1.29
CA GLU A 477 10.04 12.69 1.58
C GLU A 477 11.01 12.67 0.38
N SER A 478 10.51 12.91 -0.84
CA SER A 478 11.30 12.85 -2.09
C SER A 478 12.60 13.68 -2.07
N PRO A 479 12.65 14.91 -1.51
CA PRO A 479 13.90 15.66 -1.40
C PRO A 479 14.96 14.95 -0.56
N GLN A 480 14.55 14.35 0.56
CA GLN A 480 15.45 13.60 1.44
C GLN A 480 15.91 12.29 0.78
N SER A 481 15.01 11.59 0.08
CA SER A 481 15.37 10.39 -0.71
C SER A 481 16.36 10.71 -1.82
N PHE A 482 16.22 11.88 -2.46
CA PHE A 482 17.16 12.37 -3.47
C PHE A 482 18.54 12.63 -2.84
N GLU A 483 18.57 13.39 -1.75
CA GLU A 483 19.80 13.71 -1.01
C GLU A 483 20.55 12.47 -0.53
N LYS A 484 19.83 11.50 0.06
CA LYS A 484 20.41 10.20 0.47
C LYS A 484 21.03 9.44 -0.69
N THR A 485 20.49 9.56 -1.90
CA THR A 485 21.03 8.91 -3.11
C THR A 485 22.32 9.57 -3.58
N LEU A 486 22.45 10.89 -3.39
CA LEU A 486 23.71 11.61 -3.64
C LEU A 486 24.77 11.26 -2.61
N ARG A 487 24.38 11.08 -1.35
CA ARG A 487 25.30 10.82 -0.23
C ARG A 487 26.14 9.57 -0.49
N GLY A 488 27.47 9.73 -0.38
CA GLY A 488 28.45 8.66 -0.61
C GLY A 488 28.86 8.49 -2.08
N ASN A 489 28.07 9.01 -3.02
CA ASN A 489 28.37 8.99 -4.46
C ASN A 489 28.79 10.36 -5.01
N LEU A 490 28.36 11.46 -4.38
CA LEU A 490 28.80 12.83 -4.66
C LEU A 490 29.65 13.33 -3.50
N LEU A 491 30.97 13.35 -3.70
CA LEU A 491 31.96 13.65 -2.66
C LEU A 491 32.43 15.10 -2.78
N ASN A 492 32.42 15.82 -1.66
CA ASN A 492 32.96 17.18 -1.56
C ASN A 492 34.41 17.14 -1.06
N GLU A 493 35.34 17.58 -1.89
CA GLU A 493 36.76 17.69 -1.58
C GLU A 493 37.16 19.17 -1.63
N ASN A 494 37.18 19.81 -0.46
CA ASN A 494 37.57 21.22 -0.28
C ASN A 494 36.79 22.22 -1.17
N GLY A 495 35.49 21.98 -1.35
CA GLY A 495 34.60 22.84 -2.15
C GLY A 495 34.49 22.44 -3.62
N SER A 496 35.19 21.39 -4.06
CA SER A 496 34.99 20.77 -5.39
C SER A 496 34.26 19.44 -5.23
N PHE A 497 33.27 19.19 -6.08
CA PHE A 497 32.54 17.93 -6.08
C PHE A 497 33.13 16.94 -7.09
N ARG A 498 33.12 15.65 -6.74
CA ARG A 498 33.38 14.56 -7.67
C ARG A 498 32.36 13.44 -7.48
N VAL A 499 32.08 12.72 -8.56
CA VAL A 499 31.28 11.49 -8.49
C VAL A 499 32.20 10.31 -8.25
N ALA A 500 31.80 9.40 -7.39
CA ALA A 500 32.53 8.17 -7.09
C ALA A 500 31.55 7.02 -6.91
N HIS A 501 31.91 5.86 -7.45
CA HIS A 501 31.21 4.60 -7.20
C HIS A 501 32.20 3.56 -6.70
N SER A 502 31.73 2.73 -5.77
CA SER A 502 32.47 1.56 -5.31
C SER A 502 32.62 0.51 -6.43
N GLU A 503 33.47 -0.49 -6.19
CA GLU A 503 33.66 -1.62 -7.12
C GLU A 503 32.39 -2.48 -7.27
N THR A 504 31.55 -2.52 -6.24
CA THR A 504 30.27 -3.25 -6.25
C THR A 504 29.19 -2.51 -7.03
N GLU A 505 29.22 -1.17 -7.03
CA GLU A 505 28.28 -0.34 -7.78
C GLU A 505 28.64 -0.27 -9.27
N PHE A 506 29.93 -0.03 -9.56
CA PHE A 506 30.43 0.11 -10.92
C PHE A 506 31.74 -0.68 -11.08
N PRO A 507 31.68 -1.98 -11.42
CA PRO A 507 32.85 -2.86 -11.45
C PRO A 507 33.93 -2.47 -12.47
N ASN A 508 35.19 -2.75 -12.16
CA ASN A 508 36.33 -2.56 -13.08
C ASN A 508 36.14 -3.27 -14.41
N SER A 509 35.50 -4.45 -14.41
CA SER A 509 35.21 -5.20 -15.64
C SER A 509 34.31 -4.44 -16.63
N ILE A 510 33.48 -3.51 -16.14
CA ILE A 510 32.66 -2.63 -16.98
C ILE A 510 33.45 -1.36 -17.33
N ARG A 511 34.17 -0.77 -16.37
CA ARG A 511 35.04 0.40 -16.59
C ARG A 511 36.03 0.17 -17.72
N GLU A 512 36.78 -0.93 -17.66
CA GLU A 512 37.76 -1.32 -18.68
C GLU A 512 37.12 -1.48 -20.07
N LYS A 513 35.90 -2.04 -20.13
CA LYS A 513 35.14 -2.19 -21.39
C LYS A 513 34.67 -0.86 -21.98
N LEU A 514 34.44 0.16 -21.16
CA LEU A 514 34.13 1.51 -21.62
C LEU A 514 35.39 2.22 -22.11
N GLU A 515 36.48 2.15 -21.34
CA GLU A 515 37.78 2.75 -21.66
C GLU A 515 38.39 2.21 -22.96
N ASN A 516 38.24 0.91 -23.22
CA ASN A 516 38.73 0.26 -24.43
C ASN A 516 37.71 0.27 -25.59
N HIS A 517 36.57 0.94 -25.42
CA HIS A 517 35.47 1.04 -26.39
C HIS A 517 34.87 -0.30 -26.84
N THR A 518 34.93 -1.35 -26.00
CA THR A 518 34.21 -2.61 -26.24
C THR A 518 32.71 -2.41 -26.07
N ILE A 519 32.29 -1.60 -25.10
CA ILE A 519 30.90 -1.17 -24.96
C ILE A 519 30.68 0.05 -25.86
N ASP A 520 29.95 -0.16 -26.96
CA ASP A 520 29.54 0.90 -27.89
C ASP A 520 28.02 1.14 -27.85
N LYS A 521 27.29 0.35 -27.07
CA LYS A 521 25.84 0.42 -26.94
C LYS A 521 25.35 0.27 -25.50
N ILE A 522 24.44 1.17 -25.09
CA ILE A 522 23.78 1.15 -23.79
C ILE A 522 22.27 1.09 -23.97
N TYR A 523 21.63 0.08 -23.39
CA TYR A 523 20.18 0.05 -23.23
C TYR A 523 19.79 0.37 -21.79
N ILE A 524 18.86 1.30 -21.61
CA ILE A 524 18.33 1.65 -20.29
C ILE A 524 16.91 1.13 -20.23
N VAL A 525 16.66 0.18 -19.32
CA VAL A 525 15.40 -0.56 -19.25
C VAL A 525 14.72 -0.44 -17.90
N GLY A 526 13.40 -0.40 -17.93
CA GLY A 526 12.53 -0.42 -16.78
C GLY A 526 11.08 -0.57 -17.23
N GLN A 527 10.14 -0.37 -16.32
CA GLN A 527 8.71 -0.31 -16.62
C GLN A 527 8.06 0.91 -15.97
N GLY A 528 7.05 1.49 -16.64
CA GLY A 528 6.31 2.66 -16.13
C GLY A 528 7.22 3.83 -15.76
N THR A 529 7.04 4.37 -14.55
CA THR A 529 7.85 5.48 -13.99
C THR A 529 9.36 5.19 -14.04
N ALA A 530 9.81 3.96 -13.79
CA ALA A 530 11.24 3.61 -13.85
C ALA A 530 11.82 3.69 -15.28
N ALA A 531 11.02 3.35 -16.29
CA ALA A 531 11.42 3.53 -17.69
C ALA A 531 11.53 5.03 -18.05
N VAL A 532 10.64 5.87 -17.50
CA VAL A 532 10.70 7.32 -17.70
C VAL A 532 11.92 7.92 -16.98
N ALA A 533 12.21 7.53 -15.74
CA ALA A 533 13.42 7.97 -15.02
C ALA A 533 14.70 7.68 -15.82
N GLY A 534 14.78 6.49 -16.45
CA GLY A 534 15.90 6.11 -17.32
C GLY A 534 16.09 6.99 -18.56
N GLN A 535 15.07 7.73 -19.01
CA GLN A 535 15.21 8.67 -20.13
C GLN A 535 16.14 9.84 -19.77
N ALA A 536 16.22 10.21 -18.49
CA ALA A 536 17.17 11.23 -18.02
C ALA A 536 18.62 10.79 -18.25
N LEU A 537 18.95 9.52 -17.97
CA LEU A 537 20.27 8.95 -18.26
C LEU A 537 20.54 8.91 -19.77
N SER A 538 19.56 8.48 -20.55
CA SER A 538 19.70 8.41 -22.01
C SER A 538 20.03 9.77 -22.59
N GLN A 539 19.30 10.81 -22.18
CA GLN A 539 19.52 12.15 -22.68
C GLN A 539 20.87 12.72 -22.22
N TYR A 540 21.25 12.49 -20.95
CA TYR A 540 22.55 12.91 -20.44
C TYR A 540 23.69 12.29 -21.25
N LEU A 541 23.67 10.97 -21.46
CA LEU A 541 24.75 10.28 -22.18
C LEU A 541 24.79 10.60 -23.68
N SER A 542 23.64 10.83 -24.32
CA SER A 542 23.60 11.22 -25.73
C SER A 542 24.17 12.62 -26.00
N GLU A 543 24.11 13.53 -25.01
CA GLU A 543 24.73 14.85 -25.10
C GLU A 543 26.22 14.81 -24.78
N GLU A 544 26.65 13.87 -23.94
CA GLU A 544 28.01 13.81 -23.39
C GLU A 544 28.92 12.79 -24.05
N THR A 545 28.38 11.82 -24.80
CA THR A 545 29.14 10.70 -25.36
C THR A 545 28.70 10.32 -26.77
N GLU A 546 29.60 9.66 -27.52
CA GLU A 546 29.30 9.09 -28.84
C GLU A 546 28.70 7.67 -28.77
N ILE A 547 28.52 7.12 -27.57
CA ILE A 547 27.95 5.78 -27.36
C ILE A 547 26.49 5.76 -27.81
N SER A 548 26.07 4.68 -28.48
CA SER A 548 24.66 4.51 -28.86
C SER A 548 23.82 4.20 -27.62
N VAL A 549 23.05 5.19 -27.15
CA VAL A 549 22.19 5.04 -25.96
C VAL A 549 20.71 5.07 -26.33
N GLU A 550 19.96 4.08 -25.85
CA GLU A 550 18.51 3.97 -26.08
C GLU A 550 17.80 3.61 -24.77
N SER A 551 16.89 4.47 -24.31
CA SER A 551 15.95 4.12 -23.23
C SER A 551 14.70 3.47 -23.82
N ILE A 552 14.39 2.27 -23.33
CA ILE A 552 13.33 1.42 -23.90
C ILE A 552 12.67 0.57 -22.80
N PRO A 553 11.34 0.34 -22.82
CA PRO A 553 10.70 -0.58 -21.89
C PRO A 553 11.34 -1.98 -21.93
N SER A 554 11.44 -2.66 -20.79
CA SER A 554 12.10 -3.98 -20.71
C SER A 554 11.51 -5.00 -21.70
N THR A 555 10.18 -5.01 -21.85
CA THR A 555 9.45 -5.88 -22.78
C THR A 555 9.77 -5.61 -24.25
N GLU A 556 10.03 -4.35 -24.61
CA GLU A 556 10.37 -3.98 -25.98
C GLU A 556 11.80 -4.41 -26.34
N LEU A 557 12.74 -4.30 -25.39
CA LEU A 557 14.09 -4.84 -25.59
C LEU A 557 14.03 -6.36 -25.80
N SER A 558 13.42 -7.10 -24.87
CA SER A 558 13.36 -8.56 -24.93
C SER A 558 12.52 -9.09 -26.09
N GLY A 559 11.49 -8.36 -26.51
CA GLY A 559 10.63 -8.73 -27.63
C GLY A 559 11.25 -8.50 -29.00
N PHE A 560 12.02 -7.42 -29.19
CA PHE A 560 12.32 -6.93 -30.55
C PHE A 560 13.75 -6.46 -30.80
N LYS A 561 14.58 -6.23 -29.76
CA LYS A 561 15.91 -5.60 -29.91
C LYS A 561 17.08 -6.47 -29.44
N LEU A 562 16.85 -7.74 -29.08
CA LEU A 562 17.93 -8.65 -28.70
C LEU A 562 18.73 -9.13 -29.92
N SER A 563 20.05 -8.97 -29.93
CA SER A 563 20.99 -9.60 -30.87
C SER A 563 21.47 -10.95 -30.34
N THR A 564 22.08 -11.80 -31.18
CA THR A 564 22.62 -13.10 -30.73
C THR A 564 23.83 -12.96 -29.82
N ASP A 565 24.67 -11.96 -30.07
CA ASP A 565 25.79 -11.55 -29.24
C ASP A 565 25.51 -10.13 -28.74
N MET A 566 25.61 -9.94 -27.44
CA MET A 566 25.43 -8.67 -26.75
C MET A 566 26.63 -8.32 -25.88
N SER A 567 27.80 -8.91 -26.12
CA SER A 567 29.03 -8.64 -25.34
C SER A 567 29.52 -7.19 -25.39
N ASN A 568 29.15 -6.45 -26.44
CA ASN A 568 29.36 -5.01 -26.62
C ASN A 568 28.27 -4.13 -25.99
N VAL A 569 27.31 -4.73 -25.29
CA VAL A 569 26.14 -4.02 -24.73
C VAL A 569 26.24 -3.94 -23.22
N LEU A 570 26.02 -2.72 -22.70
CA LEU A 570 25.70 -2.49 -21.30
C LEU A 570 24.19 -2.28 -21.14
N VAL A 571 23.56 -3.00 -20.22
CA VAL A 571 22.16 -2.81 -19.85
C VAL A 571 22.07 -2.18 -18.47
N VAL A 572 21.44 -1.02 -18.37
CA VAL A 572 21.11 -0.38 -17.09
C VAL A 572 19.65 -0.70 -16.76
N ALA A 573 19.41 -1.56 -15.78
CA ALA A 573 18.09 -2.02 -15.37
C ALA A 573 17.60 -1.26 -14.13
N ILE A 574 16.51 -0.51 -14.27
CA ILE A 574 15.94 0.34 -13.20
C ILE A 574 14.66 -0.29 -12.67
N SER A 575 14.58 -0.54 -11.37
CA SER A 575 13.38 -1.06 -10.70
C SER A 575 13.34 -0.69 -9.21
N GLN A 576 12.22 -0.12 -8.73
CA GLN A 576 12.06 0.17 -7.29
C GLN A 576 12.11 -1.10 -6.45
N SER A 577 11.30 -2.11 -6.78
CA SER A 577 11.18 -3.34 -5.97
C SER A 577 12.28 -4.36 -6.23
N GLY A 578 12.96 -4.26 -7.38
CA GLY A 578 13.92 -5.26 -7.86
C GLY A 578 13.29 -6.63 -8.19
N THR A 579 11.96 -6.75 -8.13
CA THR A 579 11.21 -8.00 -8.37
C THR A 579 10.28 -7.90 -9.58
N THR A 580 10.31 -6.79 -10.33
CA THR A 580 9.48 -6.60 -11.54
C THR A 580 9.78 -7.73 -12.53
N THR A 581 8.77 -8.57 -12.81
CA THR A 581 8.92 -9.81 -13.57
C THR A 581 9.48 -9.57 -14.97
N ASP A 582 8.92 -8.63 -15.71
CA ASP A 582 9.35 -8.34 -17.09
C ASP A 582 10.79 -7.83 -17.16
N THR A 583 11.19 -6.99 -16.21
CA THR A 583 12.56 -6.47 -16.12
C THR A 583 13.54 -7.58 -15.77
N ASN A 584 13.22 -8.39 -14.75
CA ASN A 584 14.05 -9.54 -14.37
C ASN A 584 14.23 -10.54 -15.51
N ARG A 585 13.14 -10.89 -16.21
CA ARG A 585 13.18 -11.78 -17.38
C ARG A 585 14.03 -11.21 -18.51
N THR A 586 13.91 -9.91 -18.77
CA THR A 586 14.73 -9.22 -19.78
C THR A 586 16.22 -9.29 -19.41
N VAL A 587 16.54 -9.07 -18.14
CA VAL A 587 17.92 -9.19 -17.62
C VAL A 587 18.47 -10.60 -17.79
N ASP A 588 17.70 -11.63 -17.46
CA ASP A 588 18.12 -13.03 -17.68
C ASP A 588 18.47 -13.30 -19.16
N LEU A 589 17.66 -12.77 -20.08
CA LEU A 589 17.85 -12.94 -21.52
C LEU A 589 19.10 -12.22 -22.05
N VAL A 590 19.33 -10.96 -21.68
CA VAL A 590 20.49 -10.18 -22.17
C VAL A 590 21.80 -10.71 -21.60
N ARG A 591 21.80 -11.13 -20.31
CA ARG A 591 22.97 -11.76 -19.68
C ARG A 591 23.32 -13.08 -20.35
N GLY A 592 22.30 -13.89 -20.66
CA GLY A 592 22.47 -15.13 -21.43
C GLY A 592 23.12 -14.92 -22.82
N ARG A 593 23.17 -13.68 -23.32
CA ARG A 593 23.81 -13.28 -24.59
C ARG A 593 25.09 -12.47 -24.41
N GLY A 594 25.61 -12.38 -23.19
CA GLY A 594 26.91 -11.76 -22.89
C GLY A 594 26.88 -10.29 -22.48
N ALA A 595 25.70 -9.65 -22.39
CA ALA A 595 25.60 -8.26 -21.96
C ALA A 595 26.06 -8.07 -20.51
N SER A 596 26.75 -6.95 -20.26
CA SER A 596 27.02 -6.48 -18.90
C SER A 596 25.80 -5.76 -18.34
N VAL A 597 25.52 -5.91 -17.04
CA VAL A 597 24.31 -5.36 -16.41
C VAL A 597 24.64 -4.55 -15.16
N ILE A 598 24.15 -3.32 -15.10
CA ILE A 598 24.10 -2.51 -13.87
C ILE A 598 22.63 -2.37 -13.46
N ALA A 599 22.31 -2.63 -12.21
CA ALA A 599 20.97 -2.44 -11.66
C ALA A 599 20.91 -1.16 -10.81
N ILE A 600 19.87 -0.36 -11.00
CA ILE A 600 19.48 0.73 -10.09
C ILE A 600 18.23 0.27 -9.36
N VAL A 601 18.36 -0.04 -8.08
CA VAL A 601 17.27 -0.62 -7.27
C VAL A 601 17.14 0.03 -5.90
N ASN A 602 15.93 0.05 -5.35
CA ASN A 602 15.74 0.51 -3.97
C ASN A 602 15.82 -0.63 -2.98
N ARG A 603 15.36 -1.84 -3.33
CA ARG A 603 15.32 -2.96 -2.39
C ARG A 603 16.64 -3.74 -2.41
N ARG A 604 17.34 -3.76 -1.27
CA ARG A 604 18.49 -4.64 -1.03
C ARG A 604 18.11 -6.12 -1.20
N ASN A 605 19.05 -6.94 -1.63
CA ASN A 605 18.89 -8.40 -1.82
C ASN A 605 17.70 -8.83 -2.71
N SER A 606 17.18 -7.93 -3.54
CA SER A 606 16.15 -8.26 -4.53
C SER A 606 16.69 -9.15 -5.65
N ASP A 607 15.80 -9.87 -6.34
CA ASP A 607 16.17 -10.75 -7.46
C ASP A 607 17.06 -10.03 -8.50
N LEU A 608 16.73 -8.79 -8.84
CA LEU A 608 17.48 -8.01 -9.80
C LEU A 608 18.89 -7.65 -9.29
N SER A 609 19.04 -7.36 -7.99
CA SER A 609 20.34 -7.05 -7.38
C SER A 609 21.29 -8.26 -7.41
N GLN A 610 20.75 -9.48 -7.27
CA GLN A 610 21.55 -10.71 -7.33
C GLN A 610 21.98 -11.07 -8.75
N LYS A 611 21.25 -10.60 -9.76
CA LYS A 611 21.49 -10.90 -11.17
C LYS A 611 22.43 -9.92 -11.84
N ALA A 612 22.57 -8.70 -11.35
CA ALA A 612 23.39 -7.67 -11.99
C ALA A 612 24.89 -7.85 -11.70
N ASP A 613 25.74 -7.31 -12.57
CA ASP A 613 27.19 -7.27 -12.35
C ASP A 613 27.59 -6.10 -11.43
N GLY A 614 26.86 -4.98 -11.52
CA GLY A 614 26.97 -3.84 -10.59
C GLY A 614 25.60 -3.42 -10.06
N VAL A 615 25.54 -2.94 -8.81
CA VAL A 615 24.27 -2.56 -8.17
C VAL A 615 24.40 -1.19 -7.49
N ILE A 616 23.60 -0.23 -7.94
CA ILE A 616 23.46 1.09 -7.32
C ILE A 616 22.15 1.12 -6.55
N TYR A 617 22.24 1.35 -5.25
CA TYR A 617 21.07 1.49 -4.39
C TYR A 617 20.57 2.94 -4.37
N THR A 618 19.26 3.13 -4.55
CA THR A 618 18.63 4.42 -4.31
C THR A 618 18.39 4.66 -2.82
N SER A 619 18.45 5.91 -2.37
CA SER A 619 18.28 6.31 -0.97
C SER A 619 19.22 5.51 -0.05
N ASP A 620 18.70 4.84 0.98
CA ASP A 620 19.45 3.94 1.87
C ASP A 620 19.24 2.44 1.58
N GLY A 621 18.50 2.13 0.52
CA GLY A 621 18.09 0.76 0.18
C GLY A 621 16.88 0.25 0.98
N ARG A 622 16.22 1.12 1.76
CA ARG A 622 15.08 0.79 2.64
C ARG A 622 13.91 1.77 2.51
N ASP A 623 13.96 2.67 1.55
CA ASP A 623 12.97 3.72 1.37
C ASP A 623 11.72 3.20 0.63
N ILE A 624 10.91 2.40 1.32
CA ILE A 624 9.76 1.68 0.72
C ILE A 624 8.69 2.68 0.27
N GLU A 625 8.18 2.49 -0.96
CA GLU A 625 6.95 3.14 -1.41
C GLU A 625 5.75 2.26 -1.02
N MET A 626 4.89 2.81 -0.16
CA MET A 626 3.63 2.21 0.27
C MET A 626 2.49 2.63 -0.66
N SER A 627 2.52 3.86 -1.19
CA SER A 627 1.55 4.28 -2.20
C SER A 627 1.73 3.46 -3.49
N VAL A 628 0.62 3.20 -4.20
CA VAL A 628 0.71 2.44 -5.46
C VAL A 628 1.37 3.26 -6.57
N ALA A 629 1.17 4.57 -6.57
CA ALA A 629 1.75 5.48 -7.56
C ALA A 629 3.14 5.94 -7.11
N SER A 630 4.18 5.51 -7.83
CA SER A 630 5.57 5.85 -7.49
C SER A 630 5.84 7.36 -7.51
N THR A 631 6.59 7.87 -6.53
CA THR A 631 6.97 9.29 -6.36
C THR A 631 8.45 9.42 -6.00
N LYS A 632 8.83 9.24 -4.72
CA LYS A 632 10.22 9.35 -4.24
C LYS A 632 11.20 8.46 -5.01
N ALA A 633 10.77 7.28 -5.45
CA ALA A 633 11.61 6.39 -6.23
C ALA A 633 11.96 6.99 -7.60
N PHE A 634 11.07 7.75 -8.25
CA PHE A 634 11.40 8.46 -9.50
C PHE A 634 12.58 9.43 -9.29
N TYR A 635 12.48 10.27 -8.26
CA TYR A 635 13.50 11.29 -7.96
C TYR A 635 14.85 10.66 -7.66
N SER A 636 14.88 9.63 -6.80
CA SER A 636 16.12 8.92 -6.48
C SER A 636 16.66 8.13 -7.68
N GLN A 637 15.82 7.54 -8.52
CA GLN A 637 16.26 6.88 -9.76
C GLN A 637 16.88 7.86 -10.75
N VAL A 638 16.33 9.08 -10.85
CA VAL A 638 16.93 10.16 -11.66
C VAL A 638 18.28 10.60 -11.08
N ALA A 639 18.40 10.76 -9.75
CA ALA A 639 19.67 11.08 -9.11
C ALA A 639 20.74 10.02 -9.40
N ALA A 640 20.43 8.75 -9.12
CA ALA A 640 21.33 7.62 -9.37
C ALA A 640 21.71 7.50 -10.86
N SER A 641 20.73 7.74 -11.75
CA SER A 641 20.94 7.80 -13.20
C SER A 641 21.95 8.87 -13.59
N ILE A 642 21.83 10.09 -13.06
CA ILE A 642 22.76 11.18 -13.38
C ILE A 642 24.19 10.86 -12.89
N LEU A 643 24.33 10.34 -11.66
CA LEU A 643 25.63 9.95 -11.09
C LEU A 643 26.30 8.83 -11.91
N LEU A 644 25.54 7.79 -12.25
CA LEU A 644 26.02 6.72 -13.11
C LEU A 644 26.40 7.25 -14.50
N GLY A 645 25.60 8.16 -15.06
CA GLY A 645 25.88 8.80 -16.34
C GLY A 645 27.20 9.56 -16.35
N ILE A 646 27.49 10.33 -15.30
CA ILE A 646 28.79 11.01 -15.10
C ILE A 646 29.93 9.98 -15.08
N SER A 647 29.77 8.90 -14.34
CA SER A 647 30.80 7.86 -14.24
C SER A 647 31.02 7.11 -15.55
N ILE A 648 29.97 6.80 -16.31
CA ILE A 648 30.06 6.19 -17.64
C ILE A 648 30.81 7.13 -18.60
N ARG A 649 30.43 8.40 -18.65
CA ARG A 649 31.10 9.43 -19.47
C ARG A 649 32.59 9.50 -19.16
N ASP A 650 32.95 9.58 -17.88
CA ASP A 650 34.33 9.74 -17.44
C ASP A 650 35.24 8.55 -17.84
N HIS A 651 34.68 7.36 -18.00
CA HIS A 651 35.42 6.18 -18.48
C HIS A 651 35.31 5.97 -19.99
N ALA A 652 34.26 6.49 -20.64
CA ALA A 652 34.09 6.41 -22.09
C ALA A 652 34.92 7.46 -22.84
N ILE A 653 35.27 8.58 -22.20
CA ILE A 653 35.93 9.72 -22.82
C ILE A 653 37.06 10.22 -21.94
N SER A 654 38.22 10.48 -22.54
CA SER A 654 39.29 11.23 -21.88
C SER A 654 39.02 12.73 -22.00
N GLU A 655 38.77 13.41 -20.87
CA GLU A 655 38.49 14.85 -20.86
C GLU A 655 39.64 15.69 -21.48
N PRO A 656 39.35 16.69 -22.33
CA PRO A 656 40.28 17.77 -22.59
C PRO A 656 40.54 18.52 -21.27
N ASN A 657 41.81 18.65 -20.88
CA ASN A 657 42.21 19.30 -19.64
C ASN A 657 42.14 20.84 -19.76
N ASP A 658 40.95 21.39 -20.03
CA ASP A 658 40.71 22.84 -20.07
C ASP A 658 39.85 23.33 -18.89
N SER A 659 40.11 24.58 -18.47
CA SER A 659 39.54 25.13 -17.24
C SER A 659 38.03 25.40 -17.33
N LEU A 660 37.52 25.69 -18.52
CA LEU A 660 36.11 26.06 -18.72
C LEU A 660 35.19 24.83 -18.60
N THR A 661 35.61 23.70 -19.15
CA THR A 661 34.89 22.43 -19.04
C THR A 661 34.79 21.99 -17.59
N HIS A 662 35.89 22.13 -16.85
CA HIS A 662 35.92 21.82 -15.42
C HIS A 662 35.02 22.75 -14.59
N GLU A 663 35.01 24.06 -14.86
CA GLU A 663 34.16 25.03 -14.16
C GLU A 663 32.67 24.77 -14.41
N ASN A 664 32.27 24.49 -15.65
CA ASN A 664 30.89 24.13 -15.99
C ASN A 664 30.46 22.83 -15.28
N ARG A 665 31.34 21.81 -15.25
CA ARG A 665 31.07 20.56 -14.55
C ARG A 665 30.88 20.77 -13.05
N GLN A 666 31.75 21.54 -12.41
CA GLN A 666 31.62 21.84 -10.99
C GLN A 666 30.32 22.60 -10.70
N THR A 667 29.98 23.59 -11.51
CA THR A 667 28.71 24.32 -11.41
C THR A 667 27.51 23.36 -11.44
N PHE A 668 27.50 22.40 -12.37
CA PHE A 668 26.44 21.39 -12.43
C PHE A 668 26.37 20.51 -11.18
N LEU A 669 27.51 20.06 -10.65
CA LEU A 669 27.55 19.22 -9.43
C LEU A 669 27.10 19.99 -8.18
N HIS A 670 27.47 21.27 -8.06
CA HIS A 670 26.96 22.15 -7.00
C HIS A 670 25.44 22.29 -7.07
N GLU A 671 24.91 22.55 -8.27
CA GLU A 671 23.47 22.65 -8.51
C GLU A 671 22.71 21.35 -8.22
N LEU A 672 23.31 20.19 -8.53
CA LEU A 672 22.77 18.87 -8.19
C LEU A 672 22.70 18.68 -6.67
N ASN A 673 23.73 19.10 -5.93
CA ASN A 673 23.76 19.04 -4.47
C ASN A 673 22.74 19.99 -3.81
N GLU A 674 22.46 21.16 -4.41
CA GLU A 674 21.48 22.12 -3.89
C GLU A 674 20.02 21.78 -4.26
N LEU A 675 19.82 20.88 -5.23
CA LEU A 675 18.49 20.56 -5.74
C LEU A 675 17.48 20.12 -4.67
N PRO A 676 17.82 19.32 -3.64
CA PRO A 676 16.89 18.98 -2.55
C PRO A 676 16.28 20.22 -1.87
N ALA A 677 17.07 21.27 -1.62
CA ALA A 677 16.57 22.51 -1.03
C ALA A 677 15.61 23.26 -1.97
N LYS A 678 15.86 23.20 -3.29
CA LYS A 678 14.98 23.76 -4.33
C LYS A 678 13.67 22.95 -4.44
N MET A 679 13.74 21.63 -4.34
CA MET A 679 12.57 20.75 -4.25
C MET A 679 11.69 21.10 -3.03
N MET A 680 12.29 21.28 -1.84
CA MET A 680 11.57 21.74 -0.65
C MET A 680 10.87 23.09 -0.84
N THR A 681 11.45 23.98 -1.65
CA THR A 681 10.83 25.27 -1.99
C THR A 681 9.58 25.10 -2.86
N VAL A 682 9.58 24.13 -3.77
CA VAL A 682 8.39 23.76 -4.55
C VAL A 682 7.30 23.17 -3.65
N LEU A 683 7.66 22.28 -2.73
CA LEU A 683 6.69 21.66 -1.80
C LEU A 683 5.94 22.69 -0.94
N LYS A 684 6.61 23.78 -0.54
CA LYS A 684 5.98 24.91 0.18
C LYS A 684 4.87 25.61 -0.61
N GLN A 685 4.79 25.41 -1.94
CA GLN A 685 3.76 25.97 -2.80
C GLN A 685 2.51 25.09 -2.91
N GLN A 686 2.37 24.02 -2.10
CA GLN A 686 1.21 23.12 -2.14
C GLN A 686 -0.13 23.85 -2.17
N ASN A 687 -0.34 24.87 -1.32
CA ASN A 687 -1.60 25.62 -1.29
C ASN A 687 -1.93 26.30 -2.63
N LEU A 688 -0.93 26.90 -3.28
CA LEU A 688 -1.10 27.51 -4.61
C LEU A 688 -1.48 26.45 -5.65
N ILE A 689 -0.76 25.33 -5.65
CA ILE A 689 -0.98 24.22 -6.59
C ILE A 689 -2.38 23.62 -6.38
N ARG A 690 -2.80 23.47 -5.12
CA ARG A 690 -4.14 23.04 -4.75
C ARG A 690 -5.20 23.97 -5.30
N ASP A 691 -5.08 25.27 -5.08
CA ASP A 691 -6.07 26.24 -5.54
C ASP A 691 -6.22 26.20 -7.08
N ILE A 692 -5.11 26.04 -7.80
CA ILE A 692 -5.10 25.87 -9.26
C ILE A 692 -5.78 24.55 -9.68
N ALA A 693 -5.49 23.44 -8.99
CA ALA A 693 -6.08 22.14 -9.28
C ALA A 693 -7.60 22.15 -9.04
N PHE A 694 -8.06 22.67 -7.90
CA PHE A 694 -9.48 22.80 -7.58
C PHE A 694 -10.25 23.68 -8.56
N GLU A 695 -9.62 24.75 -9.08
CA GLU A 695 -10.23 25.61 -10.09
C GLU A 695 -10.41 24.90 -11.44
N LEU A 696 -9.41 24.14 -11.88
CA LEU A 696 -9.30 23.74 -13.29
C LEU A 696 -9.53 22.26 -13.56
N ALA A 697 -9.17 21.37 -12.63
CA ALA A 697 -9.25 19.93 -12.87
C ALA A 697 -10.70 19.41 -12.98
N PRO A 698 -11.65 19.77 -12.08
CA PRO A 698 -12.99 19.17 -12.07
C PRO A 698 -13.77 19.39 -13.38
N SER A 699 -13.75 20.62 -13.90
CA SER A 699 -14.59 21.02 -15.04
C SER A 699 -14.02 20.61 -16.41
N ARG A 700 -12.78 20.12 -16.47
CA ARG A 700 -12.07 19.86 -17.74
C ARG A 700 -12.03 18.38 -18.06
N ARG A 701 -12.61 18.02 -19.21
CA ARG A 701 -12.69 16.63 -19.69
C ARG A 701 -11.36 16.14 -20.26
N TYR A 702 -10.75 16.92 -21.14
CA TYR A 702 -9.54 16.56 -21.88
C TYR A 702 -8.32 17.25 -21.30
N TRP A 703 -7.27 16.48 -21.04
CA TRP A 703 -6.03 16.98 -20.44
C TRP A 703 -4.86 16.60 -21.35
N ALA A 704 -3.82 17.41 -21.33
CA ALA A 704 -2.55 17.13 -21.98
C ALA A 704 -1.39 17.68 -21.16
N ILE A 705 -0.22 17.07 -21.30
CA ILE A 705 1.02 17.63 -20.78
C ILE A 705 1.99 17.80 -21.93
N VAL A 706 2.71 18.90 -21.94
CA VAL A 706 3.69 19.18 -22.98
C VAL A 706 5.04 19.58 -22.40
N GLY A 707 6.10 19.27 -23.13
CA GLY A 707 7.46 19.64 -22.78
C GLY A 707 8.43 19.30 -23.89
N ASN A 708 9.59 19.97 -23.90
CA ASN A 708 10.63 19.80 -24.91
C ASN A 708 11.96 19.37 -24.26
N GLY A 709 12.78 18.57 -24.94
CA GLY A 709 14.03 18.05 -24.38
C GLY A 709 13.79 17.30 -23.06
N LEU A 710 14.53 17.64 -22.00
CA LEU A 710 14.38 17.03 -20.67
C LEU A 710 13.00 17.27 -20.04
N ASN A 711 12.31 18.36 -20.43
CA ASN A 711 10.94 18.58 -19.98
C ASN A 711 9.96 17.52 -20.52
N MET A 712 10.33 16.75 -21.54
CA MET A 712 9.57 15.57 -21.98
C MET A 712 9.62 14.43 -20.95
N VAL A 713 10.72 14.29 -20.19
CA VAL A 713 10.83 13.33 -19.10
C VAL A 713 9.81 13.70 -18.01
N ALA A 714 9.79 14.98 -17.62
CA ALA A 714 8.77 15.50 -16.70
C ALA A 714 7.35 15.29 -17.25
N ALA A 715 7.09 15.67 -18.50
CA ALA A 715 5.76 15.54 -19.10
C ALA A 715 5.24 14.10 -19.09
N ARG A 716 6.09 13.12 -19.40
CA ARG A 716 5.74 11.70 -19.42
C ARG A 716 5.49 11.14 -18.02
N GLU A 717 6.28 11.55 -17.03
CA GLU A 717 6.09 11.11 -15.64
C GLU A 717 4.82 11.72 -15.05
N ILE A 718 4.62 13.03 -15.24
CA ILE A 718 3.40 13.74 -14.82
C ILE A 718 2.17 13.11 -15.46
N ARG A 719 2.22 12.75 -16.75
CA ARG A 719 1.15 12.03 -17.45
C ARG A 719 0.81 10.70 -16.77
N ILE A 720 1.82 9.91 -16.40
CA ILE A 720 1.60 8.64 -15.70
C ILE A 720 0.89 8.91 -14.37
N LYS A 721 1.41 9.82 -13.54
CA LYS A 721 0.79 10.14 -12.24
C LYS A 721 -0.65 10.62 -12.36
N LEU A 722 -0.91 11.57 -13.26
CA LEU A 722 -2.27 12.08 -13.46
C LEU A 722 -3.20 11.00 -14.00
N SER A 723 -2.71 10.08 -14.83
CA SER A 723 -3.52 8.95 -15.32
C SER A 723 -3.84 7.96 -14.19
N GLU A 724 -2.87 7.67 -13.32
CA GLU A 724 -3.02 6.79 -12.15
C GLU A 724 -3.92 7.39 -11.07
N LEU A 725 -3.84 8.71 -10.84
CA LEU A 725 -4.54 9.39 -9.76
C LEU A 725 -5.90 9.96 -10.18
N CYS A 726 -6.05 10.44 -11.41
CA CYS A 726 -7.26 11.12 -11.88
C CYS A 726 -8.11 10.27 -12.84
N TYR A 727 -7.63 9.08 -13.24
CA TYR A 727 -8.30 8.15 -14.17
C TYR A 727 -8.69 8.77 -15.50
N LYS A 728 -7.81 9.64 -16.03
CA LYS A 728 -7.96 10.25 -17.34
C LYS A 728 -6.96 9.63 -18.31
N SER A 729 -7.36 9.48 -19.57
CA SER A 729 -6.40 9.29 -20.65
C SER A 729 -5.81 10.65 -21.01
N ILE A 730 -4.49 10.76 -20.92
CA ILE A 730 -3.80 12.04 -21.04
C ILE A 730 -2.68 11.89 -22.07
N ALA A 731 -2.62 12.82 -23.02
CA ALA A 731 -1.53 12.88 -23.98
C ALA A 731 -0.28 13.52 -23.37
N ALA A 732 0.90 13.08 -23.83
CA ALA A 732 2.18 13.74 -23.55
C ALA A 732 2.85 14.04 -24.89
N ASP A 733 2.83 15.31 -25.28
CA ASP A 733 3.22 15.77 -26.62
C ASP A 733 4.37 16.77 -26.54
N PHE A 734 5.13 16.91 -27.63
CA PHE A 734 6.03 18.05 -27.77
C PHE A 734 5.21 19.33 -27.87
N THR A 735 5.76 20.43 -27.33
CA THR A 735 5.00 21.69 -27.20
C THR A 735 4.48 22.15 -28.55
N GLU A 736 5.32 22.24 -29.56
CA GLU A 736 4.93 22.75 -30.88
C GLU A 736 3.98 21.81 -31.62
N ASP A 737 3.98 20.50 -31.31
CA ASP A 737 3.18 19.51 -32.03
C ASP A 737 1.72 19.47 -31.56
N LYS A 738 1.45 19.88 -30.31
CA LYS A 738 0.10 19.86 -29.72
C LYS A 738 -0.96 20.59 -30.54
N LYS A 739 -0.59 21.70 -31.20
CA LYS A 739 -1.52 22.45 -32.08
C LYS A 739 -1.95 21.64 -33.33
N HIS A 740 -1.19 20.62 -33.72
CA HIS A 740 -1.44 19.78 -34.88
C HIS A 740 -2.25 18.52 -34.56
N ILE A 741 -2.47 18.20 -33.28
CA ILE A 741 -3.08 16.94 -32.84
C ILE A 741 -4.55 17.16 -32.42
N ASP A 742 -4.78 17.76 -31.26
CA ASP A 742 -6.08 17.77 -30.58
C ASP A 742 -6.32 19.03 -29.73
N LEU A 743 -5.65 20.15 -30.04
CA LEU A 743 -5.87 21.42 -29.35
C LEU A 743 -7.34 21.89 -29.41
N SER A 744 -8.09 21.47 -30.43
CA SER A 744 -9.53 21.74 -30.58
C SER A 744 -10.40 21.10 -29.50
N ALA A 745 -9.87 20.18 -28.69
CA ALA A 745 -10.57 19.58 -27.56
C ALA A 745 -10.70 20.53 -26.35
N GLU A 746 -10.22 21.78 -26.47
CA GLU A 746 -10.16 22.80 -25.41
C GLU A 746 -9.54 22.27 -24.09
N PRO A 747 -8.38 21.58 -24.15
CA PRO A 747 -7.87 20.81 -23.01
C PRO A 747 -7.32 21.68 -21.88
N LEU A 748 -7.25 21.11 -20.68
CA LEU A 748 -6.31 21.55 -19.64
C LEU A 748 -4.91 21.15 -20.07
N VAL A 749 -3.96 22.08 -20.17
CA VAL A 749 -2.60 21.79 -20.66
C VAL A 749 -1.57 22.15 -19.59
N LEU A 750 -0.88 21.16 -19.02
CA LEU A 750 0.28 21.41 -18.18
C LEU A 750 1.52 21.53 -19.06
N ILE A 751 2.27 22.62 -18.91
CA ILE A 751 3.41 22.95 -19.78
C ILE A 751 4.67 22.97 -18.93
N CYS A 752 5.55 21.99 -19.15
CA CYS A 752 6.86 21.90 -18.50
C CYS A 752 7.87 22.78 -19.27
N ALA A 753 8.22 23.94 -18.71
CA ALA A 753 9.03 24.97 -19.35
C ALA A 753 10.13 25.52 -18.41
N THR A 754 10.83 24.61 -17.72
CA THR A 754 11.98 24.93 -16.85
C THR A 754 13.31 24.76 -17.60
N GLY A 755 14.34 25.51 -17.21
CA GLY A 755 15.69 25.39 -17.76
C GLY A 755 15.78 25.79 -19.23
N LEU A 756 14.86 26.62 -19.71
CA LEU A 756 14.82 27.09 -21.10
C LEU A 756 15.61 28.39 -21.24
N ASN A 757 16.40 28.51 -22.31
CA ASN A 757 17.01 29.79 -22.68
C ASN A 757 15.98 30.78 -23.26
N ASP A 758 16.35 32.06 -23.38
CA ASP A 758 15.46 33.13 -23.83
C ASP A 758 14.75 32.85 -25.15
N SER A 759 15.44 32.25 -26.13
CA SER A 759 14.86 31.93 -27.43
C SER A 759 13.78 30.85 -27.29
N MET A 760 14.07 29.78 -26.55
CA MET A 760 13.13 28.68 -26.31
C MET A 760 11.94 29.14 -25.46
N GLN A 761 12.16 29.99 -24.44
CA GLN A 761 11.07 30.58 -23.66
C GLN A 761 10.11 31.40 -24.54
N SER A 762 10.66 32.22 -25.44
CA SER A 762 9.87 33.00 -26.40
C SER A 762 9.02 32.10 -27.32
N ASP A 763 9.57 30.97 -27.77
CA ASP A 763 8.82 30.05 -28.63
C ASP A 763 7.71 29.32 -27.88
N VAL A 764 7.97 28.84 -26.65
CA VAL A 764 6.92 28.27 -25.79
C VAL A 764 5.84 29.31 -25.46
N ALA A 765 6.21 30.57 -25.21
CA ALA A 765 5.24 31.64 -24.93
C ALA A 765 4.29 31.90 -26.12
N LYS A 766 4.76 31.78 -27.36
CA LYS A 766 3.90 31.85 -28.56
C LYS A 766 2.91 30.69 -28.60
N GLU A 767 3.36 29.47 -28.30
CA GLU A 767 2.46 28.30 -28.25
C GLU A 767 1.43 28.43 -27.13
N VAL A 768 1.80 28.95 -25.96
CA VAL A 768 0.85 29.24 -24.85
C VAL A 768 -0.25 30.21 -25.30
N ALA A 769 0.11 31.27 -26.04
CA ALA A 769 -0.86 32.21 -26.59
C ALA A 769 -1.81 31.54 -27.60
N ILE A 770 -1.29 30.64 -28.45
CA ILE A 770 -2.10 29.83 -29.37
C ILE A 770 -3.07 28.95 -28.59
N TYR A 771 -2.59 28.25 -27.54
CA TYR A 771 -3.44 27.38 -26.74
C TYR A 771 -4.62 28.13 -26.12
N LYS A 772 -4.35 29.28 -25.50
CA LYS A 772 -5.39 30.13 -24.92
C LYS A 772 -6.37 30.66 -25.96
N ALA A 773 -5.89 31.04 -27.15
CA ALA A 773 -6.76 31.49 -28.24
C ALA A 773 -7.74 30.39 -28.68
N HIS A 774 -7.36 29.12 -28.55
CA HIS A 774 -8.19 27.94 -28.80
C HIS A 774 -8.95 27.44 -27.55
N LYS A 775 -9.10 28.28 -26.52
CA LYS A 775 -9.82 28.02 -25.25
C LYS A 775 -9.28 26.87 -24.39
N ALA A 776 -8.08 26.38 -24.69
CA ALA A 776 -7.36 25.54 -23.75
C ALA A 776 -7.04 26.33 -22.47
N ALA A 777 -6.80 25.62 -21.38
CA ALA A 777 -6.36 26.19 -20.10
C ALA A 777 -4.89 25.86 -19.87
N PRO A 778 -3.93 26.67 -20.39
CA PRO A 778 -2.52 26.43 -20.19
C PRO A 778 -2.08 26.78 -18.76
N ILE A 779 -1.52 25.81 -18.04
CA ILE A 779 -0.78 25.98 -16.79
C ILE A 779 0.70 25.85 -17.10
N VAL A 780 1.47 26.94 -16.95
CA VAL A 780 2.91 26.92 -17.23
C VAL A 780 3.70 26.72 -15.94
N ILE A 781 4.60 25.74 -15.95
CA ILE A 781 5.57 25.48 -14.88
C ILE A 781 6.93 25.96 -15.38
N THR A 782 7.53 26.94 -14.69
CA THR A 782 8.73 27.63 -15.19
C THR A 782 9.59 28.19 -14.07
N ASP A 783 10.87 28.41 -14.35
CA ASP A 783 11.80 29.21 -13.55
C ASP A 783 11.79 30.71 -13.91
N SER A 784 11.05 31.12 -14.97
CA SER A 784 10.95 32.50 -15.46
C SER A 784 9.50 33.02 -15.46
N GLY A 785 9.06 33.58 -14.33
CA GLY A 785 7.64 33.91 -14.10
C GLY A 785 7.01 34.99 -15.00
N ASN A 786 7.79 35.90 -15.57
CA ASN A 786 7.26 37.05 -16.34
C ASN A 786 7.03 36.75 -17.83
N ALA A 787 7.49 35.59 -18.33
CA ALA A 787 7.50 35.28 -19.76
C ALA A 787 6.11 34.87 -20.31
N TYR A 788 5.23 34.31 -19.48
CA TYR A 788 4.02 33.62 -19.94
C TYR A 788 2.72 34.34 -19.57
N ARG A 789 2.55 35.57 -20.06
CA ARG A 789 1.37 36.43 -19.76
C ARG A 789 0.04 35.85 -20.24
N ASP A 790 0.09 35.03 -21.28
CA ASP A 790 -1.08 34.36 -21.85
C ASP A 790 -1.38 33.02 -21.19
N ALA A 791 -0.62 32.57 -20.19
CA ALA A 791 -1.00 31.39 -19.43
C ALA A 791 -2.30 31.63 -18.64
N HIS A 792 -3.08 30.58 -18.41
CA HIS A 792 -4.21 30.65 -17.48
C HIS A 792 -3.67 30.73 -16.04
N ARG A 793 -2.64 29.95 -15.73
CA ARG A 793 -1.87 30.03 -14.48
C ARG A 793 -0.38 29.81 -14.76
N VAL A 794 0.46 30.42 -13.94
CA VAL A 794 1.91 30.22 -13.94
C VAL A 794 2.33 29.75 -12.55
N ILE A 795 3.11 28.68 -12.48
CA ILE A 795 3.72 28.15 -11.27
C ILE A 795 5.22 28.35 -11.41
N VAL A 796 5.79 29.19 -10.55
CA VAL A 796 7.21 29.55 -10.60
C VAL A 796 8.01 28.65 -9.67
N VAL A 797 8.97 27.91 -10.21
CA VAL A 797 9.92 27.08 -9.45
C VAL A 797 11.28 27.78 -9.34
N PRO A 798 12.14 27.40 -8.39
CA PRO A 798 13.50 27.94 -8.33
C PRO A 798 14.32 27.64 -9.60
N GLU A 799 15.18 28.58 -9.98
CA GLU A 799 16.15 28.39 -11.07
C GLU A 799 17.23 27.37 -10.65
N THR A 800 17.63 26.52 -11.59
CA THR A 800 18.73 25.54 -11.43
C THR A 800 19.31 25.16 -12.79
N HIS A 801 20.36 24.36 -12.81
CA HIS A 801 21.00 23.92 -14.04
C HIS A 801 20.00 23.25 -15.01
N GLN A 802 20.08 23.61 -16.29
CA GLN A 802 19.13 23.17 -17.34
C GLN A 802 18.92 21.64 -17.35
N ARG A 803 19.98 20.87 -17.05
CA ARG A 803 19.97 19.39 -17.05
C ARG A 803 19.15 18.74 -15.95
N ILE A 804 18.80 19.47 -14.89
CA ILE A 804 18.05 18.96 -13.73
C ILE A 804 16.81 19.78 -13.41
N SER A 805 16.61 20.92 -14.09
CA SER A 805 15.45 21.79 -13.91
C SER A 805 14.10 21.07 -14.04
N PHE A 806 13.99 20.11 -14.97
CA PHE A 806 12.76 19.34 -15.21
C PHE A 806 12.28 18.58 -13.96
N ILE A 807 13.17 18.26 -13.02
CA ILE A 807 12.84 17.57 -11.77
C ILE A 807 11.87 18.42 -10.93
N LEU A 808 12.05 19.74 -10.93
CA LEU A 808 11.16 20.68 -10.24
C LEU A 808 9.80 20.76 -10.92
N ALA A 809 9.75 20.64 -12.26
CA ALA A 809 8.50 20.57 -13.00
C ALA A 809 7.72 19.29 -12.66
N THR A 810 8.40 18.14 -12.58
CA THR A 810 7.80 16.88 -12.13
C THR A 810 7.19 17.01 -10.74
N MET A 811 7.88 17.67 -9.82
CA MET A 811 7.40 17.87 -8.45
C MET A 811 6.11 18.70 -8.37
N VAL A 812 6.03 19.77 -9.17
CA VAL A 812 4.77 20.51 -9.31
C VAL A 812 3.67 19.60 -9.85
N GLY A 813 3.95 18.78 -10.87
CA GLY A 813 2.96 17.89 -11.46
C GLY A 813 2.50 16.75 -10.53
N HIS A 814 3.39 16.23 -9.67
CA HIS A 814 3.04 15.25 -8.63
C HIS A 814 2.08 15.86 -7.60
N LEU A 815 2.36 17.06 -7.09
CA LEU A 815 1.45 17.80 -6.20
C LEU A 815 0.12 18.14 -6.89
N PHE A 816 0.18 18.60 -8.13
CA PHE A 816 -1.01 18.91 -8.92
C PHE A 816 -1.88 17.66 -9.10
N GLY A 817 -1.28 16.50 -9.39
CA GLY A 817 -2.00 15.23 -9.52
C GLY A 817 -2.71 14.80 -8.25
N TYR A 818 -2.04 14.94 -7.09
CA TYR A 818 -2.65 14.67 -5.78
C TYR A 818 -3.85 15.60 -5.52
N GLU A 819 -3.67 16.91 -5.65
CA GLU A 819 -4.74 17.88 -5.37
C GLU A 819 -5.89 17.80 -6.39
N ALA A 820 -5.57 17.50 -7.65
CA ALA A 820 -6.58 17.29 -8.68
C ALA A 820 -7.43 16.04 -8.39
N ALA A 821 -6.80 14.94 -7.94
CA ALA A 821 -7.51 13.73 -7.55
C ALA A 821 -8.45 13.99 -6.36
N LEU A 822 -8.00 14.71 -5.33
CA LEU A 822 -8.85 15.11 -4.20
C LEU A 822 -10.02 16.00 -4.65
N SER A 823 -9.77 16.96 -5.54
CA SER A 823 -10.83 17.84 -6.06
C SER A 823 -11.90 17.09 -6.83
N ILE A 824 -11.53 16.01 -7.54
CA ILE A 824 -12.47 15.16 -8.28
C ILE A 824 -13.21 14.22 -7.31
N ASP A 825 -12.51 13.61 -6.34
CA ASP A 825 -13.12 12.72 -5.34
C ASP A 825 -14.18 13.44 -4.51
N ALA A 826 -13.91 14.70 -4.14
CA ALA A 826 -14.84 15.53 -3.38
C ALA A 826 -16.22 15.70 -4.07
N LEU A 827 -16.28 15.60 -5.40
CA LEU A 827 -17.55 15.67 -6.14
C LEU A 827 -18.48 14.47 -5.89
N ALA A 828 -17.94 13.34 -5.43
CA ALA A 828 -18.71 12.14 -5.06
C ALA A 828 -19.42 12.29 -3.71
N LEU A 829 -19.02 13.26 -2.88
CA LEU A 829 -19.50 13.40 -1.51
C LEU A 829 -21.04 13.47 -1.40
N PRO A 830 -21.78 14.25 -2.22
CA PRO A 830 -23.24 14.25 -2.16
C PRO A 830 -23.85 12.87 -2.42
N PHE A 831 -23.22 12.06 -3.28
CA PHE A 831 -23.72 10.72 -3.60
C PHE A 831 -23.51 9.76 -2.44
N ARG A 832 -22.31 9.77 -1.85
CA ARG A 832 -21.98 8.93 -0.68
C ARG A 832 -22.85 9.31 0.53
N GLN A 833 -23.08 10.61 0.76
CA GLN A 833 -23.99 11.09 1.81
C GLN A 833 -25.43 10.64 1.59
N THR A 834 -25.91 10.65 0.34
CA THR A 834 -27.25 10.17 0.01
C THR A 834 -27.39 8.68 0.30
N ARG A 835 -26.42 7.86 -0.11
CA ARG A 835 -26.43 6.41 0.16
C ARG A 835 -26.36 6.12 1.66
N SER A 836 -25.46 6.80 2.38
CA SER A 836 -25.36 6.68 3.83
C SER A 836 -26.68 7.03 4.55
N ALA A 837 -27.41 8.04 4.10
CA ALA A 837 -28.72 8.38 4.66
C ALA A 837 -29.76 7.27 4.43
N ILE A 838 -29.79 6.67 3.24
CA ILE A 838 -30.67 5.53 2.92
C ILE A 838 -30.34 4.32 3.79
N GLU A 839 -29.06 3.96 3.87
CA GLU A 839 -28.59 2.81 4.65
C GLU A 839 -28.84 2.97 6.14
N LYS A 840 -28.60 4.16 6.68
CA LYS A 840 -28.87 4.47 8.09
C LYS A 840 -30.35 4.31 8.43
N ALA A 841 -31.24 4.81 7.59
CA ALA A 841 -32.68 4.67 7.83
C ALA A 841 -33.16 3.21 7.72
N LEU A 842 -32.57 2.40 6.81
CA LEU A 842 -32.84 0.96 6.71
C LEU A 842 -32.27 0.16 7.89
N SER A 843 -31.12 0.55 8.42
CA SER A 843 -30.49 -0.13 9.56
C SER A 843 -31.23 0.14 10.87
N GLU A 844 -31.73 1.36 11.08
CA GLU A 844 -32.53 1.77 12.24
C GLU A 844 -33.91 1.07 12.25
N ASN A 845 -34.53 0.87 11.08
CA ASN A 845 -35.79 0.14 10.97
C ASN A 845 -35.83 -0.77 9.72
N PRO A 846 -35.45 -2.06 9.84
CA PRO A 846 -35.45 -3.00 8.72
C PRO A 846 -36.82 -3.26 8.10
N ASN A 847 -37.91 -2.93 8.80
CA ASN A 847 -39.30 -3.12 8.33
C ASN A 847 -39.93 -1.83 7.79
N ILE A 848 -39.15 -0.73 7.66
CA ILE A 848 -39.63 0.54 7.12
C ILE A 848 -40.14 0.36 5.70
N THR A 849 -41.31 0.93 5.39
CA THR A 849 -41.80 0.92 4.01
C THR A 849 -41.01 1.93 3.17
N SER A 850 -40.90 1.70 1.86
CA SER A 850 -40.15 2.61 0.98
C SER A 850 -40.70 4.04 0.94
N GLN A 851 -41.99 4.23 1.26
CA GLN A 851 -42.61 5.55 1.39
C GLN A 851 -42.13 6.26 2.67
N GLU A 852 -42.24 5.59 3.82
CA GLU A 852 -41.76 6.11 5.11
C GLU A 852 -40.24 6.39 5.08
N LEU A 853 -39.49 5.58 4.35
CA LEU A 853 -38.06 5.77 4.12
C LEU A 853 -37.76 7.06 3.35
N LEU A 854 -38.49 7.36 2.27
CA LEU A 854 -38.32 8.62 1.54
C LEU A 854 -38.71 9.82 2.40
N GLU A 855 -39.79 9.70 3.19
CA GLU A 855 -40.25 10.74 4.09
C GLU A 855 -39.21 11.04 5.18
N SER A 856 -38.62 9.99 5.79
CA SER A 856 -37.65 10.13 6.88
C SER A 856 -36.33 10.78 6.43
N ILE A 857 -35.90 10.59 5.18
CA ILE A 857 -34.66 11.15 4.65
C ILE A 857 -34.85 12.46 3.85
N SER A 858 -36.09 12.92 3.66
CA SER A 858 -36.44 14.00 2.74
C SER A 858 -35.68 15.31 2.96
N GLU A 859 -35.59 15.79 4.21
CA GLU A 859 -34.86 17.04 4.55
C GLU A 859 -33.36 16.91 4.23
N SER A 860 -32.74 15.80 4.64
CA SER A 860 -31.34 15.49 4.34
C SER A 860 -31.11 15.43 2.83
N LEU A 861 -32.00 14.74 2.11
CA LEU A 861 -31.93 14.59 0.66
C LEU A 861 -32.01 15.94 -0.07
N GLN A 862 -32.84 16.86 0.41
CA GLN A 862 -32.95 18.21 -0.17
C GLN A 862 -31.65 19.00 0.00
N SER A 863 -31.04 18.96 1.18
CA SER A 863 -29.77 19.63 1.44
C SER A 863 -28.65 19.05 0.56
N ILE A 864 -28.54 17.71 0.51
CA ILE A 864 -27.47 17.00 -0.21
C ILE A 864 -27.60 17.22 -1.72
N SER A 865 -28.81 17.05 -2.28
CA SER A 865 -29.05 17.23 -3.72
C SER A 865 -28.84 18.66 -4.20
N SER A 866 -29.02 19.67 -3.34
CA SER A 866 -28.75 21.07 -3.68
C SER A 866 -27.28 21.28 -4.04
N ALA A 867 -26.35 20.69 -3.29
CA ALA A 867 -24.91 20.74 -3.59
C ALA A 867 -24.58 20.09 -4.95
N PHE A 868 -25.22 18.95 -5.28
CA PHE A 868 -25.09 18.33 -6.59
C PHE A 868 -25.60 19.23 -7.73
N PHE A 869 -26.78 19.84 -7.58
CA PHE A 869 -27.32 20.76 -8.59
C PHE A 869 -26.48 22.03 -8.75
N ASP A 870 -25.89 22.55 -7.68
CA ASP A 870 -24.93 23.66 -7.74
C ASP A 870 -23.67 23.28 -8.53
N GLY A 871 -23.09 22.12 -8.24
CA GLY A 871 -21.93 21.62 -8.98
C GLY A 871 -22.22 21.37 -10.47
N LEU A 872 -23.43 20.90 -10.81
CA LEU A 872 -23.87 20.76 -12.20
C LEU A 872 -23.94 22.12 -12.90
N ARG A 873 -24.52 23.14 -12.25
CA ARG A 873 -24.62 24.50 -12.81
C ARG A 873 -23.25 25.16 -12.99
N ALA A 874 -22.33 24.90 -12.07
CA ALA A 874 -20.95 25.38 -12.16
C ALA A 874 -20.10 24.61 -13.19
N GLY A 875 -20.61 23.47 -13.70
CA GLY A 875 -19.88 22.63 -14.65
C GLY A 875 -18.77 21.78 -14.02
N PHE A 876 -18.73 21.63 -12.70
CA PHE A 876 -17.70 20.86 -12.01
C PHE A 876 -17.73 19.37 -12.33
N TYR A 877 -18.89 18.83 -12.72
CA TYR A 877 -19.03 17.44 -13.11
C TYR A 877 -18.60 17.14 -14.55
N ASN A 878 -18.44 18.16 -15.40
CA ASN A 878 -18.18 17.99 -16.84
C ASN A 878 -16.90 17.22 -17.16
N GLY A 879 -15.92 17.26 -16.26
CA GLY A 879 -14.64 16.61 -16.48
C GLY A 879 -14.66 15.10 -16.22
N SER A 880 -15.47 14.63 -15.28
CA SER A 880 -15.30 13.28 -14.71
C SER A 880 -16.59 12.48 -14.54
N LEU A 881 -17.76 13.12 -14.50
CA LEU A 881 -19.06 12.41 -14.45
C LEU A 881 -19.63 12.29 -15.86
N GLU A 882 -20.07 11.10 -16.25
CA GLU A 882 -20.72 10.90 -17.53
C GLU A 882 -22.03 11.69 -17.62
N ALA A 883 -22.32 12.26 -18.78
CA ALA A 883 -23.54 13.05 -19.00
C ALA A 883 -24.82 12.20 -18.79
N SER A 884 -24.77 10.92 -19.18
CA SER A 884 -25.80 9.91 -18.91
C SER A 884 -26.04 9.74 -17.41
N THR A 885 -24.98 9.52 -16.64
CA THR A 885 -25.01 9.33 -15.19
C THR A 885 -25.52 10.60 -14.48
N ALA A 886 -24.98 11.77 -14.83
CA ALA A 886 -25.43 13.07 -14.33
C ALA A 886 -26.93 13.31 -14.58
N THR A 887 -27.40 13.03 -15.80
CA THR A 887 -28.81 13.19 -16.18
C THR A 887 -29.69 12.24 -15.39
N ARG A 888 -29.29 10.97 -15.28
CA ARG A 888 -30.04 9.94 -14.54
C ARG A 888 -30.16 10.28 -13.06
N ILE A 889 -29.06 10.65 -12.40
CA ILE A 889 -29.05 11.06 -10.99
C ILE A 889 -29.92 12.31 -10.77
N SER A 890 -29.79 13.33 -11.63
CA SER A 890 -30.63 14.55 -11.58
C SER A 890 -32.12 14.22 -11.67
N THR A 891 -32.51 13.35 -12.58
CA THR A 891 -33.91 12.93 -12.75
C THR A 891 -34.39 12.14 -11.53
N LEU A 892 -33.59 11.20 -11.03
CA LEU A 892 -33.95 10.38 -9.87
C LEU A 892 -34.06 11.19 -8.57
N TYR A 893 -33.19 12.19 -8.35
CA TYR A 893 -33.36 13.12 -7.24
C TYR A 893 -34.68 13.88 -7.31
N ARG A 894 -35.11 14.33 -8.50
CA ARG A 894 -36.39 15.04 -8.66
C ARG A 894 -37.60 14.15 -8.36
N TYR A 895 -37.52 12.86 -8.71
CA TYR A 895 -38.54 11.88 -8.33
C TYR A 895 -38.54 11.61 -6.83
N ALA A 896 -37.37 11.37 -6.23
CA ALA A 896 -37.22 11.09 -4.80
C ALA A 896 -37.66 12.27 -3.90
N LEU A 897 -37.44 13.51 -4.35
CA LEU A 897 -37.89 14.74 -3.66
C LEU A 897 -39.36 15.09 -3.94
N GLY A 898 -40.08 14.32 -4.76
CA GLY A 898 -41.47 14.60 -5.13
C GLY A 898 -41.65 15.85 -6.00
N THR A 899 -40.58 16.35 -6.63
CA THR A 899 -40.65 17.49 -7.57
C THR A 899 -41.33 17.11 -8.88
N ILE A 900 -41.20 15.84 -9.28
CA ILE A 900 -41.90 15.25 -10.44
C ILE A 900 -42.82 14.12 -9.93
N PRO A 901 -44.09 14.04 -10.38
CA PRO A 901 -44.99 12.96 -9.99
C PRO A 901 -44.51 11.58 -10.43
N LEU A 902 -44.68 10.56 -9.59
CA LEU A 902 -44.29 9.17 -9.89
C LEU A 902 -45.01 8.57 -11.12
N ASP A 903 -46.19 9.09 -11.48
CA ASP A 903 -46.88 8.69 -12.71
C ASP A 903 -46.03 8.96 -13.97
N SER A 904 -45.17 9.98 -13.93
CA SER A 904 -44.25 10.31 -15.03
C SER A 904 -43.08 9.32 -15.10
N TYR A 905 -42.75 8.63 -14.01
CA TYR A 905 -41.64 7.67 -13.95
C TYR A 905 -41.80 6.53 -14.96
N GLN A 906 -43.03 6.05 -15.14
CA GLN A 906 -43.33 4.98 -16.08
C GLN A 906 -43.15 5.40 -17.53
N ILE A 907 -43.43 6.67 -17.83
CA ILE A 907 -43.23 7.23 -19.17
C ILE A 907 -41.72 7.32 -19.47
N ASP A 908 -40.93 7.77 -18.50
CA ASP A 908 -39.50 8.01 -18.68
C ASP A 908 -38.65 6.73 -18.65
N THR A 909 -39.04 5.74 -17.84
CA THR A 909 -38.21 4.55 -17.55
C THR A 909 -38.81 3.23 -18.03
N GLY A 910 -40.11 3.21 -18.36
CA GLY A 910 -40.84 1.98 -18.66
C GLY A 910 -41.18 1.10 -17.45
N LYS A 911 -40.75 1.47 -16.23
CA LYS A 911 -41.06 0.76 -14.97
C LYS A 911 -42.21 1.46 -14.23
N VAL A 912 -43.01 0.71 -13.49
CA VAL A 912 -44.08 1.30 -12.65
C VAL A 912 -43.44 2.22 -11.61
N GLY A 913 -43.88 3.48 -11.55
CA GLY A 913 -43.37 4.47 -10.60
C GLY A 913 -43.84 4.20 -9.18
N THR A 914 -42.95 3.63 -8.35
CA THR A 914 -43.17 3.45 -6.91
C THR A 914 -41.99 4.02 -6.11
N PRO A 915 -42.19 4.39 -4.83
CA PRO A 915 -41.09 4.78 -3.94
C PRO A 915 -39.95 3.76 -3.91
N ALA A 916 -40.29 2.47 -3.89
CA ALA A 916 -39.33 1.37 -3.88
C ALA A 916 -38.45 1.36 -5.14
N THR A 917 -39.08 1.42 -6.33
CA THR A 917 -38.36 1.43 -7.61
C THR A 917 -37.48 2.66 -7.78
N VAL A 918 -37.93 3.83 -7.31
CA VAL A 918 -37.14 5.07 -7.37
C VAL A 918 -35.90 4.98 -6.48
N LEU A 919 -36.05 4.48 -5.25
CA LEU A 919 -34.93 4.30 -4.34
C LEU A 919 -33.91 3.28 -4.85
N GLU A 920 -34.37 2.17 -5.43
CA GLU A 920 -33.51 1.16 -6.04
C GLU A 920 -32.72 1.74 -7.23
N ASP A 921 -33.40 2.39 -8.16
CA ASP A 921 -32.76 2.99 -9.33
C ASP A 921 -31.85 4.19 -8.95
N LEU A 922 -32.23 4.96 -7.91
CA LEU A 922 -31.38 6.02 -7.33
C LEU A 922 -30.12 5.43 -6.75
N ASN A 923 -30.22 4.41 -5.90
CA ASN A 923 -29.04 3.78 -5.28
C ASN A 923 -28.10 3.19 -6.35
N ALA A 924 -28.66 2.55 -7.39
CA ALA A 924 -27.88 2.04 -8.51
C ALA A 924 -27.16 3.17 -9.29
N ALA A 925 -27.86 4.27 -9.57
CA ALA A 925 -27.27 5.41 -10.27
C ALA A 925 -26.20 6.14 -9.43
N LEU A 926 -26.44 6.29 -8.12
CA LEU A 926 -25.46 6.85 -7.19
C LEU A 926 -24.20 5.98 -7.11
N THR A 927 -24.35 4.66 -7.11
CA THR A 927 -23.21 3.72 -7.13
C THR A 927 -22.32 3.97 -8.35
N ILE A 928 -22.91 4.06 -9.54
CA ILE A 928 -22.16 4.37 -10.77
C ILE A 928 -21.50 5.76 -10.67
N GLY A 929 -22.22 6.78 -10.18
CA GLY A 929 -21.66 8.13 -10.02
C GLY A 929 -20.50 8.19 -9.01
N ILE A 930 -20.56 7.40 -7.92
CA ILE A 930 -19.47 7.27 -6.96
C ILE A 930 -18.28 6.58 -7.62
N GLU A 931 -18.48 5.50 -8.37
CA GLU A 931 -17.40 4.81 -9.09
C GLU A 931 -16.69 5.71 -10.12
N GLU A 932 -17.45 6.53 -10.85
CA GLU A 932 -16.91 7.47 -11.84
C GLU A 932 -16.06 8.59 -11.21
N LEU A 933 -16.42 9.04 -10.00
CA LEU A 933 -15.79 10.18 -9.33
C LEU A 933 -14.76 9.81 -8.27
N THR A 934 -14.82 8.63 -7.68
CA THR A 934 -13.91 8.22 -6.60
C THR A 934 -12.46 8.16 -7.08
N ARG A 935 -11.54 8.75 -6.31
CA ARG A 935 -10.10 8.71 -6.54
C ARG A 935 -9.39 8.18 -5.29
N PRO A 936 -9.15 6.87 -5.20
CA PRO A 936 -8.35 6.33 -4.10
C PRO A 936 -6.90 6.79 -4.28
N ILE A 937 -6.40 7.62 -3.36
CA ILE A 937 -5.06 8.21 -3.48
C ILE A 937 -3.96 7.17 -3.27
N ASP A 938 -4.08 6.36 -2.21
CA ASP A 938 -3.03 5.37 -1.84
C ASP A 938 -3.24 3.99 -2.47
N ALA A 939 -4.44 3.70 -2.99
CA ALA A 939 -4.79 2.44 -3.66
C ALA A 939 -5.05 2.65 -5.16
N SER A 940 -4.82 1.65 -6.01
CA SER A 940 -5.05 1.77 -7.46
C SER A 940 -6.16 0.86 -7.95
N ASN A 941 -7.22 1.44 -8.53
CA ASN A 941 -8.25 0.69 -9.27
C ASN A 941 -7.70 -0.02 -10.53
N ILE A 942 -6.54 0.40 -11.06
CA ILE A 942 -5.99 -0.07 -12.35
C ILE A 942 -5.42 -1.49 -12.24
N ARG A 943 -4.68 -1.81 -11.17
CA ARG A 943 -4.15 -3.19 -10.96
C ARG A 943 -5.29 -4.22 -10.92
N GLN A 944 -6.45 -3.82 -10.43
CA GLN A 944 -7.63 -4.67 -10.32
C GLN A 944 -8.33 -4.90 -11.67
N LYS A 945 -8.50 -3.85 -12.49
CA LYS A 945 -9.03 -3.99 -13.86
C LYS A 945 -8.08 -4.80 -14.75
N GLN A 946 -6.77 -4.63 -14.62
CA GLN A 946 -5.79 -5.43 -15.39
C GLN A 946 -5.85 -6.93 -15.03
N LEU A 947 -6.03 -7.28 -13.75
CA LEU A 947 -6.27 -8.67 -13.32
C LEU A 947 -7.57 -9.23 -13.89
N GLN A 948 -8.67 -8.46 -13.87
CA GLN A 948 -9.95 -8.85 -14.50
C GLN A 948 -9.84 -9.03 -16.02
N TRP A 949 -9.07 -8.18 -16.70
CA TRP A 949 -8.91 -8.26 -18.16
C TRP A 949 -8.03 -9.43 -18.59
N GLY A 950 -6.97 -9.75 -17.82
CA GLY A 950 -6.18 -10.96 -18.03
C GLY A 950 -7.02 -12.24 -17.91
N PHE A 951 -7.98 -12.26 -16.98
CA PHE A 951 -8.93 -13.36 -16.81
C PHE A 951 -9.92 -13.46 -17.99
N LEU A 952 -10.45 -12.34 -18.46
CA LEU A 952 -11.33 -12.28 -19.64
C LEU A 952 -10.62 -12.72 -20.94
N ASP A 953 -9.33 -12.41 -21.09
CA ASP A 953 -8.53 -12.83 -22.25
C ASP A 953 -8.19 -14.34 -22.20
N LEU A 954 -7.98 -14.89 -20.99
CA LEU A 954 -7.82 -16.33 -20.76
C LEU A 954 -9.11 -17.10 -21.08
N MET A 955 -10.27 -16.57 -20.66
CA MET A 955 -11.58 -17.12 -20.98
C MET A 955 -11.85 -17.07 -22.49
N LYS A 956 -11.53 -15.97 -23.17
CA LYS A 956 -11.69 -15.88 -24.64
C LYS A 956 -10.83 -16.91 -25.39
N LYS A 957 -9.63 -17.22 -24.90
CA LYS A 957 -8.73 -18.25 -25.48
C LYS A 957 -9.15 -19.69 -25.16
N LEU A 958 -9.91 -19.91 -24.08
CA LEU A 958 -10.47 -21.22 -23.74
C LEU A 958 -11.78 -21.52 -24.49
N PHE A 959 -12.48 -20.50 -24.97
CA PHE A 959 -13.72 -20.61 -25.74
C PHE A 959 -13.57 -20.33 -27.25
N SER A 960 -12.33 -20.16 -27.74
CA SER A 960 -11.94 -20.16 -29.16
C SER A 960 -11.17 -21.43 -29.49
#